data_AF-A0A8J5VUG4-F1
#
_entry.id   AF-A0A8J5VUG4-F1
#
_cell.length_a   1.000
_cell.length_b   1.000
_cell.length_c   1.000
_cell.angle_alpha   90.00
_cell.angle_beta   90.00
_cell.angle_gamma   90.00
#
_symmetry.space_group_name_H-M   'P 1'
#
loop_
_entity.id
_entity.type
_entity.pdbx_description
1 polymer ?
#
loop_
_entity_poly.entity_id
_entity_poly.type
_entity_poly.pdbx_seq_one_letter_code
_entity_poly.pdbx_strand_id
1 'polypeptide(L)'
;MEARAAARPLQVAAIGCCAETGFWDALRRLKLDVLGTDDSPIPITGYYTPRQYEKIASLFRICPKSILPPSANANSFGDRNNCPVPGTLVNTNNMRGFQNLDRALLLKAEAKKILHDIISGKVEEDPALLLRFLVISFADLKNWKVYYNVAFPSLTFDSKITLLSLKVASEVLSQDEAASLSKAFTEWRKSSETTVVPFFLVNIPPDSSATIRQLKDWKTCQGNGQKLLFGFYDHGNRGFPGWALRNYIAFVSLRWKIEKVQFFCYREKRGRPDVQQSLIGEASFPTPHGWDDPDYVPEAIGWEGETAGKESKEKKPKEIDLSSINPASQDEEKQLMHLKLMGWRHFPVNLDKLSHARCLLLGAGTLGCEVARLLMTWGIRKLTVVDDGCVSMSDLVKQSLYTDKDCGVPRVTAIIPHLKERCSAVEVEAIQMEIPKLGHYISASKIASVLDDCKRLQTLVDSNDVVFLLNDTWESMWLPTVLCADKNKIVITTLLGSDSYLVMRHGAGPGTKSGGMVDVIAQIGNLSTEDALGRQRLGCCFCSDTASLINLDRNETLNQHSTVTLPGLTSVASGIAVELFARMLHHPDEIHAPGDISGMDTEHQLGILPHQMQGSLSKCVLSTVLCNSSSNCIACSNVVLSEYRRRGFDFVMQAINDSTHLKDLTGISDLKKTSACSNISTTIPVHLEKLSSARCLLLGAGTLGCDVARILMDCGVRKLTVVDSGRVVVSNLARQSLYTSDDRDTPKASAILGHLKERCPSVDAKGVKMEIPMPGHPVSPNEAASMLEDCKRLQELVASHDAVFLLTDTRESRWLPTLLCTNENKIAITAALGYDSYLVMRHGAGPGTTCGGPGVVAATDKLSVEDVLGRQRLGCYFCNDVVAPVDVMLPKLWKLYSYYILQPLYHFLDHLLMQSVSNRTLDQQCTVTRPGLASIASGRAADLFTRLLHHPDG
;
A
#
# COMPACT_ATOMS: atom_id res chain seq x y z
N MET A 1 -17.07 -51.42 -54.20
CA MET A 1 -16.52 -50.09 -54.52
C MET A 1 -16.65 -49.23 -53.27
N GLU A 2 -15.62 -49.17 -52.44
CA GLU A 2 -15.59 -48.30 -51.26
C GLU A 2 -15.28 -46.87 -51.67
N ALA A 3 -16.15 -45.93 -51.31
CA ALA A 3 -15.92 -44.51 -51.52
C ALA A 3 -14.72 -44.06 -50.67
N ARG A 4 -13.58 -43.74 -51.32
CA ARG A 4 -12.45 -43.06 -50.67
C ARG A 4 -12.96 -41.76 -50.05
N ALA A 5 -12.97 -41.67 -48.72
CA ALA A 5 -13.25 -40.44 -48.01
C ALA A 5 -12.28 -39.35 -48.51
N ALA A 6 -12.81 -38.20 -48.94
CA ALA A 6 -12.01 -37.12 -49.48
C ALA A 6 -11.04 -36.57 -48.42
N ALA A 7 -9.75 -36.50 -48.76
CA ALA A 7 -8.73 -35.89 -47.93
C ALA A 7 -9.11 -34.44 -47.59
N ARG A 8 -9.09 -34.08 -46.30
CA ARG A 8 -9.51 -32.76 -45.82
C ARG A 8 -8.53 -32.19 -44.80
N PRO A 9 -8.47 -30.86 -44.58
CA PRO A 9 -7.60 -30.29 -43.56
C PRO A 9 -7.94 -30.81 -42.15
N LEU A 10 -6.93 -31.09 -41.33
CA LEU A 10 -7.12 -31.46 -39.93
C LEU A 10 -7.67 -30.28 -39.12
N GLN A 11 -8.93 -30.42 -38.69
CA GLN A 11 -9.56 -29.51 -37.74
C GLN A 11 -9.42 -30.06 -36.32
N VAL A 12 -9.05 -29.19 -35.40
CA VAL A 12 -8.90 -29.50 -33.97
C VAL A 12 -9.85 -28.64 -33.13
N ALA A 13 -10.34 -29.20 -32.03
CA ALA A 13 -11.18 -28.50 -31.07
C ALA A 13 -10.31 -27.66 -30.12
N ALA A 14 -10.74 -26.43 -29.87
CA ALA A 14 -10.18 -25.57 -28.83
C ALA A 14 -10.63 -26.02 -27.43
N ILE A 15 -9.83 -25.71 -26.42
CA ILE A 15 -10.15 -25.92 -25.01
C ILE A 15 -10.53 -24.59 -24.34
N GLY A 16 -11.51 -24.63 -23.45
CA GLY A 16 -11.88 -23.51 -22.59
C GLY A 16 -11.19 -23.60 -21.23
N CYS A 17 -10.99 -22.45 -20.57
CA CYS A 17 -10.42 -22.38 -19.23
C CYS A 17 -11.50 -22.10 -18.18
N CYS A 18 -11.51 -22.90 -17.11
CA CYS A 18 -12.25 -22.67 -15.89
C CYS A 18 -11.25 -22.30 -14.78
N ALA A 19 -11.19 -21.02 -14.43
CA ALA A 19 -10.35 -20.55 -13.34
C ALA A 19 -11.21 -20.38 -12.08
N GLU A 20 -10.79 -21.01 -10.99
CA GLU A 20 -11.45 -20.88 -9.69
C GLU A 20 -11.29 -19.47 -9.12
N THR A 21 -12.30 -18.98 -8.41
CA THR A 21 -12.27 -17.66 -7.78
C THR A 21 -11.06 -17.48 -6.85
N GLY A 22 -10.67 -18.53 -6.13
CA GLY A 22 -9.52 -18.49 -5.23
C GLY A 22 -8.17 -18.31 -5.93
N PHE A 23 -8.03 -18.70 -7.21
CA PHE A 23 -6.81 -18.41 -7.99
C PHE A 23 -6.65 -16.91 -8.18
N TRP A 24 -7.74 -16.20 -8.51
CA TRP A 24 -7.71 -14.76 -8.75
C TRP A 24 -7.46 -13.96 -7.47
N ASP A 25 -8.01 -14.40 -6.33
CA ASP A 25 -7.69 -13.77 -5.03
C ASP A 25 -6.22 -14.04 -4.65
N ALA A 26 -5.70 -15.25 -4.86
CA ALA A 26 -4.28 -15.54 -4.65
C ALA A 26 -3.37 -14.70 -5.54
N LEU A 27 -3.72 -14.49 -6.81
CA LEU A 27 -2.98 -13.59 -7.72
C LEU A 27 -3.02 -12.14 -7.23
N ARG A 28 -4.18 -11.66 -6.81
CA ARG A 28 -4.36 -10.30 -6.26
C ARG A 28 -3.45 -10.07 -5.06
N ARG A 29 -3.43 -11.02 -4.11
CA ARG A 29 -2.55 -10.98 -2.93
C ARG A 29 -1.09 -11.08 -3.31
N LEU A 30 -0.71 -11.99 -4.20
CA LEU A 30 0.66 -12.09 -4.70
C LEU A 30 1.12 -10.76 -5.33
N LYS A 31 0.26 -10.12 -6.14
CA LYS A 31 0.53 -8.82 -6.73
C LYS A 31 0.72 -7.74 -5.66
N LEU A 32 -0.11 -7.78 -4.62
CA LEU A 32 -0.13 -6.76 -3.58
C LEU A 32 0.97 -6.89 -2.53
N ASP A 33 1.31 -8.12 -2.16
CA ASP A 33 2.20 -8.39 -1.02
C ASP A 33 3.63 -8.72 -1.46
N VAL A 34 3.83 -9.18 -2.71
CA VAL A 34 5.12 -9.70 -3.18
C VAL A 34 5.61 -8.99 -4.44
N LEU A 35 4.82 -9.00 -5.53
CA LEU A 35 5.33 -8.53 -6.84
C LEU A 35 5.47 -7.02 -6.91
N GLY A 36 4.55 -6.28 -6.29
CA GLY A 36 4.55 -4.82 -6.33
C GLY A 36 4.49 -4.29 -7.77
N THR A 37 5.53 -3.57 -8.20
CA THR A 37 5.66 -3.06 -9.58
C THR A 37 6.28 -4.06 -10.57
N ASP A 38 6.76 -5.21 -10.11
CA ASP A 38 7.29 -6.26 -10.98
C ASP A 38 6.15 -6.87 -11.83
N ASP A 39 6.33 -6.86 -13.14
CA ASP A 39 5.47 -7.47 -14.14
C ASP A 39 6.17 -8.58 -14.94
N SER A 40 7.30 -9.07 -14.42
CA SER A 40 8.02 -10.21 -14.96
C SER A 40 7.12 -11.46 -15.04
N PRO A 41 7.26 -12.30 -16.09
CA PRO A 41 6.47 -13.51 -16.23
C PRO A 41 6.71 -14.52 -15.09
N ILE A 42 5.63 -15.10 -14.57
CA ILE A 42 5.65 -16.03 -13.43
C ILE A 42 5.29 -17.44 -13.91
N PRO A 43 6.06 -18.49 -13.55
CA PRO A 43 5.69 -19.86 -13.85
C PRO A 43 4.47 -20.28 -13.01
N ILE A 44 3.48 -20.88 -13.65
CA ILE A 44 2.28 -21.42 -13.02
C ILE A 44 1.97 -22.83 -13.51
N THR A 45 1.18 -23.59 -12.75
CA THR A 45 0.77 -24.95 -13.14
C THR A 45 -0.75 -25.04 -13.23
N GLY A 46 -1.26 -25.45 -14.40
CA GLY A 46 -2.69 -25.70 -14.60
C GLY A 46 -2.98 -27.19 -14.69
N TYR A 47 -4.25 -27.55 -14.70
CA TYR A 47 -4.68 -28.96 -14.64
C TYR A 47 -5.63 -29.30 -15.78
N TYR A 48 -5.29 -30.39 -16.45
CA TYR A 48 -6.00 -30.92 -17.60
C TYR A 48 -6.63 -32.28 -17.26
N THR A 49 -7.78 -32.59 -17.86
CA THR A 49 -8.47 -33.89 -17.71
C THR A 49 -8.92 -34.38 -19.08
N PRO A 50 -8.78 -35.69 -19.40
CA PRO A 50 -9.39 -36.28 -20.58
C PRO A 50 -10.91 -36.11 -20.57
N ARG A 51 -11.55 -36.16 -21.73
CA ARG A 51 -13.01 -36.05 -21.81
C ARG A 51 -13.71 -37.19 -21.09
N GLN A 52 -14.57 -36.88 -20.13
CA GLN A 52 -15.31 -37.87 -19.32
C GLN A 52 -16.82 -37.95 -19.64
N TYR A 53 -17.35 -36.93 -20.31
CA TYR A 53 -18.78 -36.77 -20.56
C TYR A 53 -19.05 -36.44 -22.03
N GLU A 54 -20.08 -37.08 -22.59
CA GLU A 54 -20.44 -36.93 -23.99
C GLU A 54 -21.04 -35.54 -24.29
N LYS A 55 -21.82 -34.96 -23.38
CA LYS A 55 -22.50 -33.67 -23.60
C LYS A 55 -21.78 -32.46 -23.03
N ILE A 56 -20.81 -32.67 -22.14
CA ILE A 56 -20.10 -31.59 -21.42
C ILE A 56 -18.66 -31.54 -21.92
N ALA A 57 -18.23 -30.38 -22.44
CA ALA A 57 -16.85 -30.16 -22.82
C ALA A 57 -15.96 -30.15 -21.57
N SER A 58 -14.79 -30.78 -21.65
CA SER A 58 -13.80 -30.70 -20.56
C SER A 58 -13.11 -29.36 -20.59
N LEU A 59 -12.98 -28.75 -19.41
CA LEU A 59 -12.36 -27.44 -19.22
C LEU A 59 -10.99 -27.62 -18.59
N PHE A 60 -10.04 -26.80 -19.03
CA PHE A 60 -8.75 -26.65 -18.37
C PHE A 60 -8.96 -25.92 -17.05
N ARG A 61 -8.38 -26.41 -15.95
CA ARG A 61 -8.58 -25.85 -14.61
C ARG A 61 -7.37 -25.11 -14.11
N ILE A 62 -7.60 -23.95 -13.49
CA ILE A 62 -6.59 -23.20 -12.75
C ILE A 62 -7.17 -22.92 -11.36
N CYS A 63 -6.41 -23.25 -10.32
CA CYS A 63 -6.84 -23.22 -8.93
C CYS A 63 -5.82 -22.46 -8.05
N PRO A 64 -6.09 -22.17 -6.76
CA PRO A 64 -5.14 -21.43 -5.90
C PRO A 64 -3.73 -22.02 -5.85
N LYS A 65 -3.60 -23.35 -5.95
CA LYS A 65 -2.32 -24.05 -5.96
C LYS A 65 -1.50 -23.83 -7.23
N SER A 66 -2.09 -23.25 -8.28
CA SER A 66 -1.44 -22.97 -9.55
C SER A 66 -0.36 -21.87 -9.48
N ILE A 67 -0.36 -21.04 -8.43
CA ILE A 67 0.51 -19.85 -8.29
C ILE A 67 1.81 -20.13 -7.50
N LEU A 68 1.97 -21.31 -6.91
CA LEU A 68 3.18 -21.68 -6.18
C LEU A 68 4.26 -22.19 -7.14
N PRO A 69 5.55 -21.83 -6.94
CA PRO A 69 6.62 -22.47 -7.67
C PRO A 69 6.62 -23.99 -7.33
N PRO A 70 7.01 -24.87 -8.28
CA PRO A 70 7.05 -26.33 -8.06
C PRO A 70 7.98 -26.82 -6.92
N SER A 71 8.56 -25.93 -6.11
CA SER A 71 9.55 -26.22 -5.06
C SER A 71 9.00 -26.33 -3.64
N ALA A 72 7.70 -26.08 -3.40
CA ALA A 72 7.06 -26.32 -2.10
C ALA A 72 6.38 -27.70 -2.07
N ASN A 73 7.11 -28.72 -1.59
CA ASN A 73 6.65 -30.11 -1.40
C ASN A 73 6.11 -30.78 -2.69
N ALA A 74 7.05 -31.20 -3.55
CA ALA A 74 6.84 -32.03 -4.74
C ALA A 74 6.35 -33.46 -4.45
N ASN A 75 5.24 -33.61 -3.71
CA ASN A 75 4.59 -34.91 -3.49
C ASN A 75 3.11 -34.95 -3.93
N SER A 76 2.56 -33.89 -4.53
CA SER A 76 1.31 -34.03 -5.27
C SER A 76 1.63 -34.38 -6.73
N PHE A 77 2.02 -35.62 -6.98
CA PHE A 77 1.85 -36.21 -8.30
C PHE A 77 0.41 -35.95 -8.71
N GLY A 78 0.19 -35.28 -9.84
CA GLY A 78 -1.16 -35.02 -10.34
C GLY A 78 -1.98 -36.31 -10.31
N ASP A 79 -3.29 -36.18 -10.11
CA ASP A 79 -4.16 -37.36 -10.09
C ASP A 79 -4.80 -37.60 -11.45
N ARG A 80 -5.55 -38.71 -11.56
CA ARG A 80 -6.31 -39.08 -12.75
C ARG A 80 -7.12 -37.93 -13.36
N ASN A 81 -7.63 -37.03 -12.54
CA ASN A 81 -8.45 -35.88 -12.92
C ASN A 81 -7.65 -34.57 -12.99
N ASN A 82 -6.37 -34.56 -12.62
CA ASN A 82 -5.54 -33.37 -12.49
C ASN A 82 -4.17 -33.60 -13.13
N CYS A 83 -4.13 -33.75 -14.47
CA CYS A 83 -2.86 -33.86 -15.19
C CYS A 83 -2.18 -32.46 -15.20
N PRO A 84 -0.99 -32.29 -14.62
CA PRO A 84 -0.35 -30.99 -14.52
C PRO A 84 0.15 -30.55 -15.90
N VAL A 85 -0.01 -29.26 -16.18
CA VAL A 85 0.47 -28.62 -17.41
C VAL A 85 1.24 -27.37 -17.02
N PRO A 86 2.48 -27.17 -17.50
CA PRO A 86 3.24 -25.96 -17.22
C PRO A 86 2.65 -24.76 -17.96
N GLY A 87 2.71 -23.59 -17.35
CA GLY A 87 2.27 -22.35 -17.97
C GLY A 87 2.97 -21.11 -17.45
N THR A 88 2.67 -19.99 -18.10
CA THR A 88 3.24 -18.68 -17.79
C THR A 88 2.11 -17.71 -17.46
N LEU A 89 2.28 -16.91 -16.41
CA LEU A 89 1.39 -15.81 -16.05
C LEU A 89 2.11 -14.47 -16.24
N VAL A 90 1.54 -13.58 -17.04
CA VAL A 90 2.02 -12.21 -17.22
C VAL A 90 0.97 -11.26 -16.67
N ASN A 91 1.24 -10.68 -15.49
CA ASN A 91 0.34 -9.73 -14.86
C ASN A 91 0.87 -8.30 -15.00
N THR A 92 0.16 -7.45 -15.74
CA THR A 92 0.58 -6.07 -15.94
C THR A 92 0.18 -5.16 -14.76
N ASN A 93 0.84 -4.01 -14.67
CA ASN A 93 0.62 -3.03 -13.62
C ASN A 93 -0.61 -2.12 -13.84
N ASN A 94 -1.10 -2.00 -15.07
CA ASN A 94 -2.21 -1.12 -15.41
C ASN A 94 -2.98 -1.62 -16.64
N MET A 95 -4.24 -1.19 -16.75
CA MET A 95 -5.14 -1.57 -17.85
C MET A 95 -4.57 -1.23 -19.23
N ARG A 96 -3.91 -0.06 -19.39
CA ARG A 96 -3.32 0.34 -20.67
C ARG A 96 -2.21 -0.62 -21.09
N GLY A 97 -1.35 -1.01 -20.15
CA GLY A 97 -0.31 -2.02 -20.36
C GLY A 97 -0.92 -3.36 -20.78
N PHE A 98 -1.99 -3.81 -20.11
CA PHE A 98 -2.73 -5.02 -20.50
C PHE A 98 -3.33 -4.96 -21.91
N GLN A 99 -3.91 -3.81 -22.28
CA GLN A 99 -4.49 -3.59 -23.60
C GLN A 99 -3.43 -3.54 -24.70
N ASN A 100 -2.27 -2.94 -24.41
CA ASN A 100 -1.16 -2.75 -25.35
C ASN A 100 -0.19 -3.94 -25.43
N LEU A 101 -0.40 -5.00 -24.65
CA LEU A 101 0.43 -6.21 -24.72
C LEU A 101 0.44 -6.78 -26.15
N ASP A 102 1.63 -7.07 -26.67
CA ASP A 102 1.77 -7.81 -27.92
C ASP A 102 1.44 -9.30 -27.70
N ARG A 103 0.15 -9.61 -27.88
CA ARG A 103 -0.41 -10.95 -27.72
C ARG A 103 0.17 -11.96 -28.72
N ALA A 104 0.62 -11.51 -29.89
CA ALA A 104 1.21 -12.39 -30.90
C ALA A 104 2.64 -12.78 -30.48
N LEU A 105 3.43 -11.80 -30.03
CA LEU A 105 4.78 -12.03 -29.53
C LEU A 105 4.79 -12.95 -28.30
N LEU A 106 3.88 -12.75 -27.35
CA LEU A 106 3.76 -13.63 -26.18
C LEU A 106 3.41 -15.08 -26.56
N LEU A 107 2.52 -15.26 -27.53
CA LEU A 107 2.16 -16.59 -28.01
C LEU A 107 3.33 -17.27 -28.74
N LYS A 108 4.08 -16.52 -29.56
CA LYS A 108 5.31 -16.98 -30.21
C LYS A 108 6.39 -17.38 -29.21
N ALA A 109 6.53 -16.65 -28.10
CA ALA A 109 7.48 -16.99 -27.05
C ALA A 109 7.16 -18.37 -26.42
N GLU A 110 5.89 -18.66 -26.15
CA GLU A 110 5.49 -20.00 -25.69
C GLU A 110 5.67 -21.08 -26.76
N ALA A 111 5.36 -20.77 -28.03
CA ALA A 111 5.57 -21.68 -29.14
C ALA A 111 7.05 -22.06 -29.31
N LYS A 112 7.96 -21.09 -29.15
CA LYS A 112 9.42 -21.33 -29.15
C LYS A 112 9.84 -22.29 -28.02
N LYS A 113 9.25 -22.18 -26.83
CA LYS A 113 9.53 -23.11 -25.72
C LYS A 113 9.13 -24.54 -26.06
N ILE A 114 7.95 -24.74 -26.67
CA ILE A 114 7.49 -26.08 -27.12
C ILE A 114 8.48 -26.65 -28.13
N LEU A 115 8.86 -25.86 -29.15
CA LEU A 115 9.80 -26.31 -30.17
C LEU A 115 11.17 -26.65 -29.57
N HIS A 116 11.68 -25.81 -28.67
CA HIS A 116 12.94 -26.06 -27.98
C HIS A 116 12.90 -27.36 -27.16
N ASP A 117 11.81 -27.65 -26.45
CA ASP A 117 11.67 -28.90 -25.70
C ASP A 117 11.58 -30.13 -26.60
N ILE A 118 10.95 -29.99 -27.78
CA ILE A 118 10.96 -31.01 -28.84
C ILE A 118 12.40 -31.25 -29.31
N ILE A 119 13.10 -30.21 -29.78
CA ILE A 119 14.45 -30.32 -30.36
C ILE A 119 15.45 -30.87 -29.34
N SER A 120 15.37 -30.43 -28.08
CA SER A 120 16.28 -30.86 -27.01
C SER A 120 16.09 -32.32 -26.59
N GLY A 121 14.97 -32.96 -26.95
CA GLY A 121 14.68 -34.34 -26.60
C GLY A 121 14.13 -34.54 -25.18
N LYS A 122 13.70 -33.46 -24.52
CA LYS A 122 13.10 -33.53 -23.18
C LYS A 122 11.70 -34.14 -23.21
N VAL A 123 11.00 -34.02 -24.34
CA VAL A 123 9.62 -34.50 -24.54
C VAL A 123 9.52 -36.03 -24.43
N GLU A 124 10.56 -36.77 -24.80
CA GLU A 124 10.61 -38.23 -24.66
C GLU A 124 10.52 -38.69 -23.21
N GLU A 125 11.13 -37.93 -22.29
CA GLU A 125 11.13 -38.18 -20.85
C GLU A 125 9.89 -37.57 -20.17
N ASP A 126 9.54 -36.33 -20.52
CA ASP A 126 8.34 -35.64 -20.04
C ASP A 126 7.45 -35.17 -21.21
N PRO A 127 6.50 -36.02 -21.64
CA PRO A 127 5.59 -35.66 -22.74
C PRO A 127 4.66 -34.49 -22.41
N ALA A 128 4.49 -34.12 -21.14
CA ALA A 128 3.61 -33.01 -20.75
C ALA A 128 4.12 -31.66 -21.26
N LEU A 129 5.42 -31.53 -21.58
CA LEU A 129 6.02 -30.32 -22.14
C LEU A 129 5.45 -29.91 -23.52
N LEU A 130 4.78 -30.83 -24.22
CA LEU A 130 4.01 -30.52 -25.44
C LEU A 130 2.74 -29.71 -25.15
N LEU A 131 2.27 -29.72 -23.91
CA LEU A 131 1.18 -28.89 -23.44
C LEU A 131 1.76 -27.68 -22.71
N ARG A 132 1.33 -26.49 -23.12
CA ARG A 132 1.60 -25.25 -22.39
C ARG A 132 0.33 -24.40 -22.34
N PHE A 133 0.28 -23.45 -21.42
CA PHE A 133 -0.74 -22.42 -21.42
C PHE A 133 -0.17 -21.08 -20.95
N LEU A 134 -0.81 -20.00 -21.37
CA LEU A 134 -0.43 -18.63 -21.05
C LEU A 134 -1.65 -17.93 -20.45
N VAL A 135 -1.45 -17.21 -19.35
CA VAL A 135 -2.43 -16.30 -18.77
C VAL A 135 -1.85 -14.89 -18.83
N ILE A 136 -2.58 -13.96 -19.45
CA ILE A 136 -2.30 -12.53 -19.31
C ILE A 136 -3.37 -11.92 -18.42
N SER A 137 -2.97 -11.05 -17.49
CA SER A 137 -3.91 -10.45 -16.55
C SER A 137 -3.57 -9.01 -16.17
N PHE A 138 -4.58 -8.31 -15.67
CA PHE A 138 -4.46 -7.08 -14.92
C PHE A 138 -5.39 -7.17 -13.70
N ALA A 139 -4.79 -7.12 -12.51
CA ALA A 139 -5.52 -7.08 -11.24
C ALA A 139 -5.80 -5.63 -10.83
N ASP A 140 -7.06 -5.20 -10.92
CA ASP A 140 -7.52 -3.93 -10.39
C ASP A 140 -7.75 -4.08 -8.88
N LEU A 141 -6.69 -3.82 -8.11
CA LEU A 141 -6.70 -3.92 -6.65
C LEU A 141 -7.69 -2.96 -5.99
N LYS A 142 -7.98 -1.82 -6.63
CA LYS A 142 -8.88 -0.80 -6.09
C LYS A 142 -10.33 -1.27 -6.18
N ASN A 143 -10.71 -1.83 -7.33
CA ASN A 143 -12.09 -2.23 -7.60
C ASN A 143 -12.36 -3.72 -7.36
N TRP A 144 -11.38 -4.48 -6.87
CA TRP A 144 -11.50 -5.92 -6.60
C TRP A 144 -11.88 -6.73 -7.84
N LYS A 145 -11.33 -6.34 -8.99
CA LYS A 145 -11.59 -6.97 -10.28
C LYS A 145 -10.31 -7.49 -10.90
N VAL A 146 -10.42 -8.60 -11.62
CA VAL A 146 -9.32 -9.13 -12.41
C VAL A 146 -9.77 -9.28 -13.86
N TYR A 147 -9.00 -8.66 -14.75
CA TYR A 147 -9.17 -8.77 -16.20
C TYR A 147 -8.14 -9.74 -16.74
N TYR A 148 -8.54 -10.68 -17.60
CA TYR A 148 -7.60 -11.68 -18.09
C TYR A 148 -7.98 -12.28 -19.45
N ASN A 149 -7.00 -12.90 -20.10
CA ASN A 149 -7.18 -13.81 -21.22
C ASN A 149 -6.26 -15.03 -21.07
N VAL A 150 -6.68 -16.17 -21.62
CA VAL A 150 -5.92 -17.43 -21.56
C VAL A 150 -5.64 -17.90 -22.99
N ALA A 151 -4.45 -18.47 -23.22
CA ALA A 151 -4.07 -19.10 -24.47
C ALA A 151 -3.49 -20.50 -24.24
N PHE A 152 -3.68 -21.36 -25.25
CA PHE A 152 -3.19 -22.74 -25.32
C PHE A 152 -2.40 -22.91 -26.63
N PRO A 153 -1.08 -22.65 -26.63
CA PRO A 153 -0.27 -22.55 -27.85
C PRO A 153 -0.27 -23.85 -28.66
N SER A 154 -0.85 -23.79 -29.85
CA SER A 154 -0.90 -24.88 -30.82
C SER A 154 -0.10 -24.51 -32.06
N LEU A 155 0.97 -25.27 -32.33
CA LEU A 155 1.90 -24.97 -33.41
C LEU A 155 1.21 -25.08 -34.79
N THR A 156 1.52 -24.13 -35.68
CA THR A 156 0.98 -24.11 -37.05
C THR A 156 2.04 -24.45 -38.08
N PHE A 157 1.68 -25.32 -39.01
CA PHE A 157 2.52 -25.73 -40.13
C PHE A 157 2.25 -24.80 -41.32
N ASP A 158 3.28 -24.44 -42.08
CA ASP A 158 3.16 -23.63 -43.30
C ASP A 158 2.22 -24.30 -44.33
N SER A 159 2.33 -25.63 -44.41
CA SER A 159 1.43 -26.47 -45.21
C SER A 159 0.44 -27.21 -44.31
N LYS A 160 -0.82 -27.25 -44.73
CA LYS A 160 -1.90 -27.83 -43.92
C LYS A 160 -1.71 -29.33 -43.68
N ILE A 161 -1.84 -29.74 -42.42
CA ILE A 161 -1.95 -31.17 -42.05
C ILE A 161 -3.21 -31.75 -42.71
N THR A 162 -3.05 -32.86 -43.41
CA THR A 162 -4.12 -33.53 -44.15
C THR A 162 -4.66 -34.71 -43.35
N LEU A 163 -5.96 -34.68 -43.04
CA LEU A 163 -6.68 -35.77 -42.41
C LEU A 163 -7.16 -36.75 -43.49
N LEU A 164 -6.67 -37.99 -43.40
CA LEU A 164 -6.97 -39.07 -44.35
C LEU A 164 -8.16 -39.91 -43.89
N SER A 165 -8.23 -40.20 -42.59
CA SER A 165 -9.38 -40.90 -41.98
C SER A 165 -9.59 -40.47 -40.53
N LEU A 166 -10.84 -40.51 -40.07
CA LEU A 166 -11.20 -40.32 -38.67
C LEU A 166 -12.49 -41.08 -38.38
N LYS A 167 -12.40 -42.10 -37.52
CA LYS A 167 -13.51 -42.99 -37.17
C LYS A 167 -13.55 -43.21 -35.67
N VAL A 168 -14.68 -43.71 -35.17
CA VAL A 168 -14.79 -44.16 -33.78
C VAL A 168 -13.86 -45.36 -33.58
N ALA A 169 -13.18 -45.46 -32.44
CA ALA A 169 -12.18 -46.51 -32.23
C ALA A 169 -12.80 -47.92 -32.32
N SER A 170 -14.04 -48.11 -31.89
CA SER A 170 -14.79 -49.36 -32.02
C SER A 170 -15.11 -49.78 -33.46
N GLU A 171 -15.01 -48.88 -34.44
CA GLU A 171 -15.19 -49.19 -35.87
C GLU A 171 -13.88 -49.63 -36.54
N VAL A 172 -12.74 -49.37 -35.90
CA VAL A 172 -11.40 -49.64 -36.44
C VAL A 172 -10.76 -50.85 -35.77
N LEU A 173 -11.03 -51.05 -34.47
CA LEU A 173 -10.52 -52.16 -33.68
C LEU A 173 -11.49 -53.34 -33.71
N SER A 174 -10.96 -54.55 -33.76
CA SER A 174 -11.75 -55.77 -33.51
C SER A 174 -12.21 -55.82 -32.04
N GLN A 175 -13.18 -56.70 -31.75
CA GLN A 175 -13.72 -56.84 -30.40
C GLN A 175 -12.66 -57.25 -29.37
N ASP A 176 -11.73 -58.13 -29.76
CA ASP A 176 -10.64 -58.59 -28.91
C ASP A 176 -9.59 -57.50 -28.66
N GLU A 177 -9.20 -56.76 -29.72
CA GLU A 177 -8.30 -55.62 -29.62
C GLU A 177 -8.88 -54.53 -28.71
N ALA A 178 -10.17 -54.19 -28.87
CA ALA A 178 -10.85 -53.19 -28.07
C ALA A 178 -10.92 -53.60 -26.58
N ALA A 179 -11.22 -54.87 -26.29
CA ALA A 179 -11.25 -55.39 -24.92
C ALA A 179 -9.86 -55.36 -24.27
N SER A 180 -8.82 -55.80 -24.99
CA SER A 180 -7.43 -55.74 -24.52
C SER A 180 -6.98 -54.30 -24.28
N LEU A 181 -7.32 -53.38 -25.18
CA LEU A 181 -6.96 -51.97 -25.08
C LEU A 181 -7.62 -51.31 -23.87
N SER A 182 -8.91 -51.56 -23.63
CA SER A 182 -9.62 -51.08 -22.45
C SER A 182 -9.02 -51.60 -21.15
N LYS A 183 -8.55 -52.86 -21.11
CA LYS A 183 -7.84 -53.42 -19.95
C LYS A 183 -6.50 -52.71 -19.73
N ALA A 184 -5.68 -52.59 -20.78
CA ALA A 184 -4.39 -51.90 -20.71
C ALA A 184 -4.52 -50.46 -20.19
N PHE A 185 -5.50 -49.68 -20.69
CA PHE A 185 -5.71 -48.31 -20.20
C PHE A 185 -6.23 -48.27 -18.76
N THR A 186 -6.96 -49.28 -18.32
CA THR A 186 -7.42 -49.37 -16.93
C THR A 186 -6.23 -49.55 -15.99
N GLU A 187 -5.22 -50.33 -16.38
CA GLU A 187 -3.97 -50.51 -15.64
C GLU A 187 -3.09 -49.25 -15.73
N TRP A 188 -2.91 -48.68 -16.93
CA TRP A 188 -2.17 -47.44 -17.17
C TRP A 188 -2.67 -46.27 -16.34
N ARG A 189 -4.00 -46.13 -16.17
CA ARG A 189 -4.63 -45.05 -15.40
C ARG A 189 -4.72 -45.34 -13.89
N LYS A 190 -4.33 -46.53 -13.44
CA LYS A 190 -4.23 -46.87 -12.00
C LYS A 190 -2.83 -46.61 -11.44
N SER A 191 -1.80 -46.68 -12.27
CA SER A 191 -0.42 -46.43 -11.83
C SER A 191 -0.16 -44.93 -11.60
N SER A 192 0.46 -44.59 -10.47
CA SER A 192 0.88 -43.23 -10.15
C SER A 192 1.95 -42.68 -11.09
N GLU A 193 2.72 -43.54 -11.73
CA GLU A 193 3.80 -43.14 -12.66
C GLU A 193 3.26 -42.76 -14.05
N THR A 194 2.15 -43.36 -14.47
CA THR A 194 1.63 -43.23 -15.84
C THR A 194 0.30 -42.51 -15.92
N THR A 195 -0.42 -42.35 -14.81
CA THR A 195 -1.75 -41.74 -14.82
C THR A 195 -1.76 -40.30 -15.33
N VAL A 196 -0.68 -39.54 -15.16
CA VAL A 196 -0.60 -38.14 -15.61
C VAL A 196 0.10 -37.96 -16.95
N VAL A 197 0.55 -39.04 -17.59
CA VAL A 197 1.32 -38.98 -18.84
C VAL A 197 0.37 -38.71 -20.02
N PRO A 198 0.38 -37.51 -20.62
CA PRO A 198 -0.68 -37.08 -21.52
C PRO A 198 -0.52 -37.59 -22.96
N PHE A 199 0.68 -38.03 -23.35
CA PHE A 199 0.99 -38.61 -24.66
C PHE A 199 1.72 -39.94 -24.49
N PHE A 200 1.36 -40.92 -25.30
CA PHE A 200 1.81 -42.30 -25.17
C PHE A 200 1.75 -43.03 -26.52
N LEU A 201 2.30 -44.24 -26.55
CA LEU A 201 2.27 -45.15 -27.69
C LEU A 201 1.35 -46.33 -27.36
N VAL A 202 0.54 -46.76 -28.31
CA VAL A 202 -0.28 -47.97 -28.22
C VAL A 202 0.25 -48.97 -29.23
N ASN A 203 0.66 -50.14 -28.76
CA ASN A 203 1.15 -51.23 -29.60
C ASN A 203 0.16 -52.41 -29.55
N ILE A 204 -0.31 -52.86 -30.71
CA ILE A 204 -1.22 -53.99 -30.85
C ILE A 204 -0.56 -55.00 -31.81
N PRO A 205 0.04 -56.08 -31.28
CA PRO A 205 0.61 -57.15 -32.09
C PRO A 205 -0.48 -57.98 -32.79
N PRO A 206 -0.11 -58.87 -33.73
CA PRO A 206 -1.07 -59.73 -34.44
C PRO A 206 -1.95 -60.62 -33.55
N ASP A 207 -1.52 -60.89 -32.32
CA ASP A 207 -2.27 -61.66 -31.31
C ASP A 207 -3.36 -60.84 -30.59
N SER A 208 -3.58 -59.59 -31.01
CA SER A 208 -4.54 -58.64 -30.43
C SER A 208 -4.24 -58.19 -28.99
N SER A 209 -3.04 -58.48 -28.46
CA SER A 209 -2.63 -58.09 -27.11
C SER A 209 -2.16 -56.63 -27.02
N ALA A 210 -3.10 -55.70 -26.84
CA ALA A 210 -2.79 -54.28 -26.75
C ALA A 210 -1.95 -53.91 -25.52
N THR A 211 -0.86 -53.15 -25.70
CA THR A 211 -0.01 -52.60 -24.64
C THR A 211 0.19 -51.09 -24.80
N ILE A 212 0.35 -50.37 -23.69
CA ILE A 212 0.60 -48.91 -23.68
C ILE A 212 2.02 -48.66 -23.19
N ARG A 213 2.75 -47.79 -23.87
CA ARG A 213 4.17 -47.52 -23.65
C ARG A 213 4.42 -46.00 -23.55
N GLN A 214 5.46 -45.61 -22.83
CA GLN A 214 5.91 -44.22 -22.78
C GLN A 214 6.62 -43.83 -24.08
N LEU A 215 6.79 -42.53 -24.34
CA LEU A 215 7.45 -42.08 -25.58
C LEU A 215 8.92 -42.48 -25.65
N LYS A 216 9.64 -42.52 -24.51
CA LYS A 216 11.02 -43.02 -24.43
C LYS A 216 11.21 -44.46 -24.91
N ASP A 217 10.16 -45.27 -24.85
CA ASP A 217 10.20 -46.68 -25.26
C ASP A 217 10.08 -46.85 -26.79
N TRP A 218 9.98 -45.76 -27.56
CA TRP A 218 9.77 -45.73 -29.01
C TRP A 218 10.60 -46.78 -29.78
N LYS A 219 11.90 -46.89 -29.48
CA LYS A 219 12.80 -47.83 -30.18
C LYS A 219 12.38 -49.29 -30.02
N THR A 220 11.79 -49.65 -28.88
CA THR A 220 11.30 -51.02 -28.62
C THR A 220 9.95 -51.32 -29.29
N CYS A 221 9.24 -50.28 -29.72
CA CYS A 221 7.97 -50.38 -30.43
C CYS A 221 8.14 -50.46 -31.96
N GLN A 222 9.37 -50.51 -32.47
CA GLN A 222 9.65 -50.71 -33.90
C GLN A 222 9.77 -52.21 -34.21
N GLY A 223 8.79 -52.77 -34.91
CA GLY A 223 8.73 -54.19 -35.24
C GLY A 223 7.84 -54.46 -36.45
N ASN A 224 8.13 -55.52 -37.20
CA ASN A 224 7.37 -55.88 -38.41
C ASN A 224 6.03 -56.52 -38.03
N GLY A 225 4.91 -55.91 -38.45
CA GLY A 225 3.57 -56.51 -38.41
C GLY A 225 2.65 -56.08 -37.25
N GLN A 226 3.07 -55.17 -36.37
CA GLN A 226 2.24 -54.64 -35.27
C GLN A 226 1.55 -53.32 -35.63
N LYS A 227 0.32 -53.10 -35.15
CA LYS A 227 -0.38 -51.81 -35.29
C LYS A 227 0.13 -50.85 -34.20
N LEU A 228 0.70 -49.72 -34.62
CA LEU A 228 1.24 -48.70 -33.72
C LEU A 228 0.40 -47.42 -33.82
N LEU A 229 -0.21 -47.00 -32.71
CA LEU A 229 -1.01 -45.78 -32.62
C LEU A 229 -0.34 -44.76 -31.70
N PHE A 230 -0.31 -43.50 -32.12
CA PHE A 230 0.18 -42.37 -31.34
C PHE A 230 -0.98 -41.79 -30.52
N GLY A 231 -1.02 -42.14 -29.24
CA GLY A 231 -2.12 -41.83 -28.35
C GLY A 231 -1.91 -40.57 -27.52
N PHE A 232 -3.00 -39.87 -27.23
CA PHE A 232 -2.99 -38.76 -26.27
C PHE A 232 -4.33 -38.66 -25.53
N TYR A 233 -4.30 -38.05 -24.35
CA TYR A 233 -5.51 -37.69 -23.62
C TYR A 233 -6.25 -36.60 -24.36
N ASP A 234 -7.45 -36.92 -24.83
CA ASP A 234 -8.21 -36.05 -25.71
C ASP A 234 -9.36 -35.33 -24.98
N HIS A 235 -9.45 -34.01 -25.21
CA HIS A 235 -10.58 -33.17 -24.78
C HIS A 235 -11.47 -32.76 -25.94
N GLY A 236 -11.20 -33.26 -27.14
CA GLY A 236 -11.92 -32.93 -28.35
C GLY A 236 -13.43 -33.13 -28.22
N ASN A 237 -14.18 -32.27 -28.89
CA ASN A 237 -15.64 -32.27 -28.90
C ASN A 237 -16.19 -32.34 -30.34
N ARG A 238 -17.47 -32.74 -30.48
CA ARG A 238 -18.22 -32.76 -31.75
C ARG A 238 -17.53 -33.57 -32.85
N GLY A 239 -16.85 -34.66 -32.49
CA GLY A 239 -16.17 -35.54 -33.44
C GLY A 239 -14.80 -35.04 -33.92
N PHE A 240 -14.29 -33.93 -33.39
CA PHE A 240 -12.94 -33.44 -33.67
C PHE A 240 -11.95 -33.83 -32.55
N PRO A 241 -10.67 -34.11 -32.87
CA PRO A 241 -9.60 -34.25 -31.89
C PRO A 241 -9.27 -32.89 -31.23
N GLY A 242 -8.70 -32.91 -30.04
CA GLY A 242 -8.24 -31.71 -29.33
C GLY A 242 -6.99 -31.08 -29.94
N TRP A 243 -6.75 -29.81 -29.60
CA TRP A 243 -5.64 -29.01 -30.16
C TRP A 243 -4.24 -29.60 -29.95
N ALA A 244 -4.05 -30.34 -28.85
CA ALA A 244 -2.79 -30.97 -28.47
C ALA A 244 -2.22 -31.91 -29.55
N LEU A 245 -3.09 -32.46 -30.41
CA LEU A 245 -2.68 -33.34 -31.52
C LEU A 245 -1.68 -32.65 -32.46
N ARG A 246 -1.81 -31.33 -32.70
CA ARG A 246 -0.88 -30.61 -33.59
C ARG A 246 0.54 -30.57 -33.02
N ASN A 247 0.67 -30.36 -31.72
CA ASN A 247 1.98 -30.33 -31.05
C ASN A 247 2.59 -31.73 -31.03
N TYR A 248 1.77 -32.77 -30.86
CA TYR A 248 2.25 -34.15 -30.94
C TYR A 248 2.72 -34.51 -32.35
N ILE A 249 1.98 -34.11 -33.39
CA ILE A 249 2.40 -34.27 -34.79
C ILE A 249 3.73 -33.55 -35.05
N ALA A 250 3.91 -32.32 -34.54
CA ALA A 250 5.18 -31.59 -34.66
C ALA A 250 6.35 -32.35 -34.02
N PHE A 251 6.16 -32.90 -32.82
CA PHE A 251 7.16 -33.72 -32.15
C PHE A 251 7.54 -34.95 -32.98
N VAL A 252 6.54 -35.73 -33.41
CA VAL A 252 6.75 -36.97 -34.17
C VAL A 252 7.42 -36.68 -35.52
N SER A 253 7.02 -35.60 -36.19
CA SER A 253 7.63 -35.15 -37.45
C SER A 253 9.10 -34.80 -37.30
N LEU A 254 9.45 -34.01 -36.28
CA LEU A 254 10.81 -33.51 -36.12
C LEU A 254 11.78 -34.57 -35.57
N ARG A 255 11.37 -35.28 -34.51
CA ARG A 255 12.26 -36.19 -33.77
C ARG A 255 12.36 -37.56 -34.40
N TRP A 256 11.27 -38.08 -34.94
CA TRP A 256 11.21 -39.42 -35.52
C TRP A 256 11.12 -39.41 -37.05
N LYS A 257 11.09 -38.24 -37.68
CA LYS A 257 11.06 -38.06 -39.14
C LYS A 257 9.96 -38.88 -39.81
N ILE A 258 8.80 -38.94 -39.16
CA ILE A 258 7.58 -39.60 -39.65
C ILE A 258 6.72 -38.56 -40.37
N GLU A 259 6.20 -38.90 -41.55
CA GLU A 259 5.35 -37.99 -42.36
C GLU A 259 3.86 -38.38 -42.34
N LYS A 260 3.55 -39.54 -41.76
CA LYS A 260 2.20 -40.10 -41.66
C LYS A 260 2.02 -40.83 -40.33
N VAL A 261 0.97 -40.48 -39.58
CA VAL A 261 0.69 -41.10 -38.27
C VAL A 261 -0.75 -41.60 -38.19
N GLN A 262 -0.92 -42.76 -37.56
CA GLN A 262 -2.20 -43.17 -37.00
C GLN A 262 -2.27 -42.71 -35.55
N PHE A 263 -3.20 -41.82 -35.23
CA PHE A 263 -3.35 -41.25 -33.89
C PHE A 263 -4.59 -41.80 -33.17
N PHE A 264 -4.49 -41.89 -31.85
CA PHE A 264 -5.55 -42.36 -30.97
C PHE A 264 -5.96 -41.27 -29.97
N CYS A 265 -7.21 -40.81 -30.08
CA CYS A 265 -7.81 -39.83 -29.18
C CYS A 265 -8.46 -40.57 -28.01
N TYR A 266 -7.74 -40.69 -26.89
CA TYR A 266 -8.24 -41.38 -25.70
C TYR A 266 -9.29 -40.55 -24.97
N ARG A 267 -10.49 -41.11 -24.80
CA ARG A 267 -11.58 -40.53 -24.02
C ARG A 267 -12.11 -41.51 -22.98
N GLU A 268 -12.73 -40.96 -21.94
CA GLU A 268 -13.27 -41.68 -20.81
C GLU A 268 -14.79 -41.53 -20.69
N LYS A 269 -15.43 -42.48 -20.01
CA LYS A 269 -16.80 -42.38 -19.51
C LYS A 269 -16.83 -42.73 -18.04
N ARG A 270 -17.13 -41.74 -17.19
CA ARG A 270 -17.12 -41.89 -15.72
C ARG A 270 -15.80 -42.48 -15.18
N GLY A 271 -14.66 -42.00 -15.69
CA GLY A 271 -13.34 -42.44 -15.26
C GLY A 271 -12.97 -43.86 -15.71
N ARG A 272 -13.51 -44.34 -16.84
CA ARG A 272 -13.09 -45.60 -17.48
C ARG A 272 -12.83 -45.37 -18.96
N PRO A 273 -11.87 -46.09 -19.58
CA PRO A 273 -11.64 -46.02 -21.03
C PRO A 273 -12.93 -46.25 -21.80
N ASP A 274 -13.25 -45.38 -22.76
CA ASP A 274 -14.44 -45.52 -23.59
C ASP A 274 -14.06 -45.53 -25.08
N VAL A 275 -14.00 -46.73 -25.66
CA VAL A 275 -13.70 -46.95 -27.08
C VAL A 275 -14.81 -46.47 -28.03
N GLN A 276 -16.05 -46.28 -27.54
CA GLN A 276 -17.15 -45.74 -28.34
C GLN A 276 -17.08 -44.23 -28.46
N GLN A 277 -16.44 -43.55 -27.51
CA GLN A 277 -16.21 -42.10 -27.58
C GLN A 277 -14.82 -41.76 -28.13
N SER A 278 -13.84 -42.64 -27.94
CA SER A 278 -12.47 -42.49 -28.45
C SER A 278 -12.44 -42.55 -29.98
N LEU A 279 -11.47 -41.86 -30.58
CA LEU A 279 -11.32 -41.78 -32.04
C LEU A 279 -9.99 -42.35 -32.49
N ILE A 280 -9.97 -43.04 -33.63
CA ILE A 280 -8.76 -43.39 -34.35
C ILE A 280 -8.78 -42.65 -35.68
N GLY A 281 -7.69 -41.95 -35.99
CA GLY A 281 -7.55 -41.26 -37.25
C GLY A 281 -6.18 -41.43 -37.85
N GLU A 282 -6.06 -41.08 -39.12
CA GLU A 282 -4.80 -41.08 -39.85
C GLU A 282 -4.58 -39.70 -40.46
N ALA A 283 -3.41 -39.12 -40.21
CA ALA A 283 -3.02 -37.83 -40.76
C ALA A 283 -1.68 -37.95 -41.48
N SER A 284 -1.57 -37.26 -42.62
CA SER A 284 -0.31 -37.01 -43.30
C SER A 284 0.04 -35.53 -43.23
N PHE A 285 1.33 -35.25 -43.12
CA PHE A 285 1.83 -33.90 -42.96
C PHE A 285 3.23 -33.81 -43.57
N PRO A 286 3.55 -32.67 -44.22
CA PRO A 286 4.88 -32.46 -44.73
C PRO A 286 5.86 -32.20 -43.58
N THR A 287 7.13 -32.52 -43.81
CA THR A 287 8.22 -32.18 -42.90
C THR A 287 8.30 -30.65 -42.75
N PRO A 288 8.22 -30.09 -41.52
CA PRO A 288 8.33 -28.65 -41.29
C PRO A 288 9.69 -28.12 -41.78
N HIS A 289 9.68 -27.07 -42.60
CA HIS A 289 10.91 -26.43 -43.07
C HIS A 289 11.43 -25.42 -42.05
N GLY A 290 12.73 -25.47 -41.75
CA GLY A 290 13.41 -24.49 -40.88
C GLY A 290 13.26 -24.73 -39.37
N TRP A 291 12.40 -25.66 -38.94
CA TRP A 291 12.19 -25.95 -37.51
C TRP A 291 13.34 -26.71 -36.85
N ASP A 292 14.28 -27.26 -37.64
CA ASP A 292 15.52 -27.85 -37.13
C ASP A 292 16.53 -26.77 -36.68
N ASP A 293 16.31 -25.49 -37.00
CA ASP A 293 17.12 -24.35 -36.55
C ASP A 293 16.74 -23.92 -35.12
N PRO A 294 17.68 -23.90 -34.15
CA PRO A 294 17.42 -23.45 -32.78
C PRO A 294 16.89 -22.02 -32.66
N ASP A 295 17.19 -21.15 -33.63
CA ASP A 295 16.76 -19.75 -33.62
C ASP A 295 15.37 -19.54 -34.23
N TYR A 296 14.84 -20.54 -34.93
CA TYR A 296 13.52 -20.47 -35.54
C TYR A 296 12.40 -20.30 -34.50
N VAL A 297 11.42 -19.48 -34.85
CA VAL A 297 10.24 -19.21 -34.01
C VAL A 297 8.99 -19.65 -34.77
N PRO A 298 8.33 -20.75 -34.36
CA PRO A 298 7.15 -21.23 -35.05
C PRO A 298 5.96 -20.31 -34.78
N GLU A 299 5.12 -20.16 -35.80
CA GLU A 299 3.79 -19.58 -35.62
C GLU A 299 2.92 -20.50 -34.76
N ALA A 300 2.02 -19.91 -33.97
CA ALA A 300 1.08 -20.64 -33.15
C ALA A 300 -0.26 -19.92 -33.05
N ILE A 301 -1.31 -20.69 -32.82
CA ILE A 301 -2.67 -20.21 -32.49
C ILE A 301 -3.06 -20.69 -31.09
N GLY A 302 -4.20 -20.23 -30.59
CA GLY A 302 -4.82 -20.86 -29.42
C GLY A 302 -5.29 -19.91 -28.32
N TRP A 303 -5.50 -18.62 -28.62
CA TRP A 303 -6.22 -17.77 -27.68
C TRP A 303 -7.65 -18.27 -27.52
N GLU A 304 -8.11 -18.34 -26.27
CA GLU A 304 -9.48 -18.78 -25.98
C GLU A 304 -10.50 -17.81 -26.63
N GLY A 305 -11.49 -18.37 -27.33
CA GLY A 305 -12.50 -17.60 -28.07
C GLY A 305 -12.11 -17.24 -29.52
N GLU A 306 -10.90 -17.60 -29.96
CA GLU A 306 -10.44 -17.39 -31.33
C GLU A 306 -10.96 -18.51 -32.27
N THR A 307 -11.70 -18.14 -33.32
CA THR A 307 -12.12 -19.07 -34.39
C THR A 307 -11.28 -18.83 -35.65
N ALA A 308 -10.68 -19.88 -36.21
CA ALA A 308 -9.88 -19.78 -37.43
C ALA A 308 -10.70 -19.16 -38.59
N GLY A 309 -10.20 -18.06 -39.18
CA GLY A 309 -10.78 -17.43 -40.37
C GLY A 309 -11.62 -16.16 -40.14
N LYS A 310 -11.68 -15.61 -38.92
CA LYS A 310 -12.23 -14.26 -38.68
C LYS A 310 -11.09 -13.30 -38.32
N GLU A 311 -10.86 -12.30 -39.15
CA GLU A 311 -9.92 -11.21 -38.86
C GLU A 311 -10.30 -10.49 -37.55
N SER A 312 -9.28 -10.37 -36.69
CA SER A 312 -9.06 -9.37 -35.64
C SER A 312 -10.25 -8.58 -35.08
N LYS A 313 -11.29 -9.26 -34.56
CA LYS A 313 -12.12 -8.61 -33.54
C LYS A 313 -11.32 -8.52 -32.25
N GLU A 314 -11.18 -7.30 -31.74
CA GLU A 314 -10.61 -6.96 -30.43
C GLU A 314 -10.96 -8.03 -29.39
N LYS A 315 -9.93 -8.69 -28.84
CA LYS A 315 -10.07 -9.80 -27.89
C LYS A 315 -10.56 -9.25 -26.55
N LYS A 316 -11.88 -9.14 -26.38
CA LYS A 316 -12.48 -8.62 -25.14
C LYS A 316 -11.97 -9.42 -23.93
N PRO A 317 -11.42 -8.76 -22.89
CA PRO A 317 -10.97 -9.45 -21.70
C PRO A 317 -12.14 -10.11 -20.97
N LYS A 318 -11.86 -11.26 -20.35
CA LYS A 318 -12.74 -11.81 -19.32
C LYS A 318 -12.58 -10.99 -18.04
N GLU A 319 -13.65 -10.84 -17.27
CA GLU A 319 -13.69 -10.10 -16.01
C GLU A 319 -14.16 -11.03 -14.89
N ILE A 320 -13.49 -10.96 -13.74
CA ILE A 320 -13.92 -11.61 -12.50
C ILE A 320 -14.04 -10.53 -11.42
N ASP A 321 -15.19 -10.52 -10.75
CA ASP A 321 -15.45 -9.67 -9.60
C ASP A 321 -15.21 -10.47 -8.31
N LEU A 322 -14.29 -10.00 -7.47
CA LEU A 322 -13.90 -10.62 -6.21
C LEU A 322 -14.53 -9.94 -5.00
N SER A 323 -15.40 -8.94 -5.19
CA SER A 323 -16.01 -8.15 -4.11
C SER A 323 -16.84 -8.98 -3.13
N SER A 324 -17.31 -10.16 -3.52
CA SER A 324 -18.12 -11.04 -2.66
C SER A 324 -17.31 -11.90 -1.67
N ILE A 325 -15.97 -11.87 -1.72
CA ILE A 325 -15.11 -12.75 -0.91
C ILE A 325 -14.79 -12.11 0.45
N ASN A 326 -15.42 -12.58 1.52
CA ASN A 326 -15.17 -12.20 2.93
C ASN A 326 -15.04 -10.67 3.21
N PRO A 327 -16.17 -9.93 3.23
CA PRO A 327 -16.19 -8.46 3.29
C PRO A 327 -15.37 -7.83 4.43
N ALA A 328 -15.34 -8.45 5.62
CA ALA A 328 -14.63 -7.88 6.78
C ALA A 328 -13.11 -7.83 6.55
N SER A 329 -12.52 -8.93 6.04
CA SER A 329 -11.10 -8.97 5.69
C SER A 329 -10.74 -8.02 4.54
N GLN A 330 -11.69 -7.80 3.61
CA GLN A 330 -11.47 -6.86 2.51
C GLN A 330 -11.37 -5.42 3.00
N ASP A 331 -12.21 -5.05 3.96
CA ASP A 331 -12.28 -3.66 4.41
C ASP A 331 -11.04 -3.27 5.19
N GLU A 332 -10.50 -4.17 6.02
CA GLU A 332 -9.18 -4.01 6.63
C GLU A 332 -8.06 -3.92 5.58
N GLU A 333 -8.06 -4.80 4.59
CA GLU A 333 -7.04 -4.77 3.52
C GLU A 333 -7.12 -3.48 2.69
N LYS A 334 -8.33 -2.99 2.38
CA LYS A 334 -8.55 -1.69 1.70
C LYS A 334 -8.05 -0.53 2.55
N GLN A 335 -8.22 -0.58 3.87
CA GLN A 335 -7.72 0.44 4.80
C GLN A 335 -6.20 0.44 4.91
N LEU A 336 -5.54 -0.72 4.75
CA LEU A 336 -4.08 -0.85 4.79
C LEU A 336 -3.42 -0.71 3.40
N MET A 337 -4.22 -0.64 2.33
CA MET A 337 -3.72 -0.64 0.95
C MET A 337 -2.73 0.50 0.68
N HIS A 338 -2.92 1.70 1.25
CA HIS A 338 -1.95 2.80 1.06
C HIS A 338 -0.57 2.45 1.61
N LEU A 339 -0.49 1.78 2.77
CA LEU A 339 0.79 1.35 3.36
C LEU A 339 1.46 0.25 2.53
N LYS A 340 0.69 -0.71 2.00
CA LYS A 340 1.22 -1.73 1.08
C LYS A 340 1.77 -1.10 -0.20
N LEU A 341 1.04 -0.14 -0.78
CA LEU A 341 1.47 0.60 -1.97
C LEU A 341 2.69 1.50 -1.72
N MET A 342 2.86 2.02 -0.50
CA MET A 342 4.11 2.67 -0.07
C MET A 342 5.30 1.69 -0.12
N GLY A 343 5.06 0.45 0.32
CA GLY A 343 5.97 -0.69 0.22
C GLY A 343 6.56 -0.91 -1.17
N TRP A 344 5.75 -0.75 -2.21
CA TRP A 344 6.17 -1.03 -3.58
C TRP A 344 7.13 0.01 -4.17
N ARG A 345 7.17 1.23 -3.61
CA ARG A 345 7.81 2.38 -4.27
C ARG A 345 9.13 2.82 -3.62
N HIS A 346 9.22 2.78 -2.30
CA HIS A 346 10.36 3.37 -1.60
C HIS A 346 10.81 2.56 -0.39
N PHE A 347 9.88 2.25 0.53
CA PHE A 347 10.20 1.70 1.84
C PHE A 347 9.31 0.50 2.16
N PRO A 348 9.87 -0.70 2.41
CA PRO A 348 9.09 -1.86 2.83
C PRO A 348 8.52 -1.63 4.23
N VAL A 349 7.28 -1.13 4.28
CA VAL A 349 6.51 -1.00 5.52
C VAL A 349 6.23 -2.39 6.06
N ASN A 350 6.76 -2.70 7.24
CA ASN A 350 6.50 -3.96 7.91
C ASN A 350 5.17 -3.86 8.69
N LEU A 351 4.08 -4.21 8.00
CA LEU A 351 2.74 -4.20 8.56
C LEU A 351 2.56 -5.16 9.74
N ASP A 352 3.33 -6.24 9.79
CA ASP A 352 3.29 -7.18 10.90
C ASP A 352 3.85 -6.53 12.17
N LYS A 353 4.99 -5.83 12.10
CA LYS A 353 5.53 -5.07 13.24
C LYS A 353 4.54 -4.01 13.72
N LEU A 354 3.92 -3.26 12.80
CA LEU A 354 2.95 -2.21 13.13
C LEU A 354 1.68 -2.77 13.79
N SER A 355 1.10 -3.82 13.22
CA SER A 355 -0.15 -4.41 13.74
C SER A 355 0.02 -5.06 15.11
N HIS A 356 1.21 -5.61 15.42
CA HIS A 356 1.49 -6.22 16.71
C HIS A 356 1.85 -5.20 17.80
N ALA A 357 2.41 -4.04 17.44
CA ALA A 357 2.85 -3.02 18.38
C ALA A 357 1.69 -2.49 19.25
N ARG A 358 1.88 -2.53 20.57
CA ARG A 358 0.98 -1.97 21.58
C ARG A 358 1.44 -0.57 21.97
N CYS A 359 0.61 0.44 21.68
CA CYS A 359 0.94 1.84 21.97
C CYS A 359 0.16 2.34 23.19
N LEU A 360 0.89 2.78 24.22
CA LEU A 360 0.34 3.47 25.39
C LEU A 360 0.34 4.99 25.13
N LEU A 361 -0.85 5.59 25.14
CA LEU A 361 -1.05 7.03 25.03
C LEU A 361 -1.34 7.59 26.43
N LEU A 362 -0.41 8.37 26.97
CA LEU A 362 -0.61 9.11 28.21
C LEU A 362 -1.13 10.50 27.83
N GLY A 363 -2.44 10.68 27.94
CA GLY A 363 -3.21 11.86 27.52
C GLY A 363 -4.19 11.54 26.39
N ALA A 364 -5.47 11.86 26.61
CA ALA A 364 -6.57 11.78 25.65
C ALA A 364 -7.11 13.17 25.25
N GLY A 365 -6.31 14.22 25.50
CA GLY A 365 -6.59 15.58 25.07
C GLY A 365 -6.31 15.82 23.57
N THR A 366 -5.92 17.04 23.23
CA THR A 366 -5.75 17.49 21.84
C THR A 366 -4.68 16.70 21.07
N LEU A 367 -3.50 16.46 21.68
CA LEU A 367 -2.46 15.60 21.11
C LEU A 367 -2.88 14.13 21.05
N GLY A 368 -3.49 13.61 22.13
CA GLY A 368 -3.95 12.23 22.22
C GLY A 368 -4.90 11.83 21.09
N CYS A 369 -5.90 12.67 20.84
CA CYS A 369 -6.86 12.46 19.75
C CYS A 369 -6.18 12.41 18.36
N GLU A 370 -5.28 13.35 18.08
CA GLU A 370 -4.56 13.41 16.80
C GLU A 370 -3.61 12.22 16.61
N VAL A 371 -2.78 11.93 17.61
CA VAL A 371 -1.82 10.83 17.59
C VAL A 371 -2.54 9.49 17.43
N ALA A 372 -3.64 9.25 18.17
CA ALA A 372 -4.42 8.02 18.05
C ALA A 372 -4.93 7.79 16.62
N ARG A 373 -5.51 8.83 15.97
CA ARG A 373 -5.98 8.73 14.58
C ARG A 373 -4.83 8.42 13.62
N LEU A 374 -3.71 9.12 13.77
CA LEU A 374 -2.56 8.96 12.88
C LEU A 374 -1.85 7.60 13.05
N LEU A 375 -1.80 7.06 14.26
CA LEU A 375 -1.30 5.70 14.53
C LEU A 375 -2.16 4.65 13.80
N MET A 376 -3.49 4.82 13.79
CA MET A 376 -4.37 3.93 13.04
C MET A 376 -4.14 4.00 11.52
N THR A 377 -3.85 5.20 10.98
CA THR A 377 -3.44 5.37 9.57
C THR A 377 -2.13 4.65 9.26
N TRP A 378 -1.23 4.54 10.25
CA TRP A 378 -0.01 3.73 10.19
C TRP A 378 -0.24 2.22 10.40
N GLY A 379 -1.47 1.77 10.61
CA GLY A 379 -1.78 0.34 10.77
C GLY A 379 -1.71 -0.17 12.21
N ILE A 380 -1.49 0.70 13.20
CA ILE A 380 -1.58 0.32 14.62
C ILE A 380 -3.01 -0.07 14.95
N ARG A 381 -3.18 -1.15 15.71
CA ARG A 381 -4.49 -1.66 16.13
C ARG A 381 -4.66 -1.77 17.63
N LYS A 382 -3.58 -1.75 18.42
CA LYS A 382 -3.62 -1.94 19.88
C LYS A 382 -3.23 -0.65 20.58
N LEU A 383 -4.21 0.02 21.16
CA LEU A 383 -4.03 1.28 21.90
C LEU A 383 -4.44 1.09 23.36
N THR A 384 -3.62 1.55 24.29
CA THR A 384 -4.01 1.77 25.68
C THR A 384 -4.00 3.26 25.94
N VAL A 385 -5.10 3.83 26.42
CA VAL A 385 -5.26 5.28 26.61
C VAL A 385 -5.48 5.59 28.09
N VAL A 386 -4.67 6.50 28.64
CA VAL A 386 -4.72 6.94 30.04
C VAL A 386 -4.99 8.44 30.09
N ASP A 387 -6.04 8.85 30.79
CA ASP A 387 -6.41 10.26 31.05
C ASP A 387 -7.35 10.30 32.25
N ASP A 388 -7.30 11.34 33.08
CA ASP A 388 -8.17 11.51 34.25
C ASP A 388 -9.36 12.44 34.00
N GLY A 389 -9.33 13.21 32.91
CA GLY A 389 -10.28 14.26 32.59
C GLY A 389 -11.59 13.75 31.98
N CYS A 390 -12.59 14.62 32.06
CA CYS A 390 -13.85 14.48 31.31
C CYS A 390 -13.88 15.45 30.13
N VAL A 391 -14.64 15.10 29.10
CA VAL A 391 -14.90 16.00 27.96
C VAL A 391 -15.68 17.21 28.45
N SER A 392 -15.21 18.40 28.08
CA SER A 392 -15.84 19.68 28.37
C SER A 392 -16.24 20.41 27.09
N MET A 393 -17.12 21.42 27.18
CA MET A 393 -17.53 22.21 26.02
C MET A 393 -16.35 22.91 25.32
N SER A 394 -15.32 23.32 26.07
CA SER A 394 -14.11 23.94 25.50
C SER A 394 -13.23 22.93 24.75
N ASP A 395 -13.37 21.64 25.04
CA ASP A 395 -12.60 20.58 24.38
C ASP A 395 -13.08 20.33 22.95
N LEU A 396 -14.38 20.53 22.68
CA LEU A 396 -15.00 20.27 21.37
C LEU A 396 -14.37 21.08 20.24
N VAL A 397 -13.74 22.22 20.53
CA VAL A 397 -13.07 23.06 19.53
C VAL A 397 -11.60 22.69 19.36
N LYS A 398 -11.02 21.92 20.28
CA LYS A 398 -9.56 21.63 20.31
C LYS A 398 -9.24 20.15 20.15
N GLN A 399 -10.17 19.25 20.44
CA GLN A 399 -9.93 17.81 20.53
C GLN A 399 -10.73 17.12 19.43
N SER A 400 -10.06 16.63 18.39
CA SER A 400 -10.67 16.31 17.08
C SER A 400 -11.75 15.24 17.07
N LEU A 401 -11.84 14.42 18.13
CA LEU A 401 -12.71 13.24 18.15
C LEU A 401 -14.04 13.50 18.86
N TYR A 402 -14.10 14.41 19.84
CA TYR A 402 -15.27 14.54 20.69
C TYR A 402 -16.37 15.41 20.07
N THR A 403 -17.59 15.09 20.44
CA THR A 403 -18.85 15.76 20.07
C THR A 403 -19.57 16.30 21.30
N ASP A 404 -20.61 17.10 21.10
CA ASP A 404 -21.43 17.65 22.19
C ASP A 404 -22.05 16.56 23.09
N LYS A 405 -22.37 15.40 22.52
CA LYS A 405 -22.89 14.22 23.23
C LYS A 405 -21.90 13.63 24.23
N ASP A 406 -20.60 13.88 24.05
CA ASP A 406 -19.55 13.32 24.90
C ASP A 406 -19.29 14.18 26.15
N CYS A 407 -19.84 15.40 26.23
CA CYS A 407 -19.64 16.30 27.35
C CYS A 407 -20.02 15.65 28.70
N GLY A 408 -19.10 15.72 29.66
CA GLY A 408 -19.23 15.11 30.99
C GLY A 408 -18.77 13.64 31.06
N VAL A 409 -18.57 12.98 29.92
CA VAL A 409 -18.05 11.60 29.86
C VAL A 409 -16.53 11.63 30.06
N PRO A 410 -15.94 10.66 30.79
CA PRO A 410 -14.48 10.51 30.86
C PRO A 410 -13.87 10.39 29.45
N ARG A 411 -12.81 11.15 29.18
CA ARG A 411 -12.19 11.22 27.84
C ARG A 411 -11.76 9.85 27.32
N VAL A 412 -11.17 9.04 28.20
CA VAL A 412 -10.76 7.66 27.88
C VAL A 412 -11.91 6.76 27.45
N THR A 413 -13.13 7.02 27.93
CA THR A 413 -14.32 6.26 27.55
C THR A 413 -14.92 6.82 26.27
N ALA A 414 -14.99 8.15 26.14
CA ALA A 414 -15.53 8.84 24.98
C ALA A 414 -14.73 8.58 23.70
N ILE A 415 -13.40 8.40 23.78
CA ILE A 415 -12.55 8.21 22.60
C ILE A 415 -12.79 6.88 21.86
N ILE A 416 -13.24 5.84 22.56
CA ILE A 416 -13.37 4.47 22.04
C ILE A 416 -14.34 4.38 20.84
N PRO A 417 -15.61 4.82 20.94
CA PRO A 417 -16.56 4.72 19.82
C PRO A 417 -16.04 5.46 18.58
N HIS A 418 -15.51 6.66 18.75
CA HIS A 418 -14.96 7.47 17.66
C HIS A 418 -13.80 6.79 16.93
N LEU A 419 -12.93 6.05 17.62
CA LEU A 419 -11.88 5.27 16.96
C LEU A 419 -12.45 4.02 16.26
N LYS A 420 -13.42 3.33 16.88
CA LYS A 420 -14.04 2.12 16.32
C LYS A 420 -14.88 2.38 15.07
N GLU A 421 -15.55 3.52 14.98
CA GLU A 421 -16.32 3.92 13.79
C GLU A 421 -15.42 4.11 12.55
N ARG A 422 -14.15 4.45 12.77
CA ARG A 422 -13.14 4.62 11.72
C ARG A 422 -12.48 3.30 11.34
N CYS A 423 -12.17 2.48 12.34
CA CYS A 423 -11.59 1.15 12.14
C CYS A 423 -12.15 0.19 13.19
N SER A 424 -13.02 -0.71 12.77
CA SER A 424 -13.62 -1.71 13.67
C SER A 424 -12.60 -2.69 14.25
N ALA A 425 -11.43 -2.84 13.62
CA ALA A 425 -10.34 -3.70 14.06
C ALA A 425 -9.47 -3.08 15.17
N VAL A 426 -9.71 -1.83 15.58
CA VAL A 426 -8.95 -1.21 16.67
C VAL A 426 -9.38 -1.74 18.03
N GLU A 427 -8.41 -2.19 18.81
CA GLU A 427 -8.52 -2.58 20.21
C GLU A 427 -8.05 -1.41 21.06
N VAL A 428 -8.98 -0.84 21.85
CA VAL A 428 -8.70 0.30 22.73
C VAL A 428 -8.97 -0.11 24.17
N GLU A 429 -7.94 -0.10 25.00
CA GLU A 429 -8.03 -0.23 26.45
C GLU A 429 -8.05 1.16 27.08
N ALA A 430 -9.12 1.47 27.83
CA ALA A 430 -9.34 2.79 28.41
C ALA A 430 -9.13 2.78 29.93
N ILE A 431 -8.28 3.67 30.42
CA ILE A 431 -7.87 3.71 31.82
C ILE A 431 -8.02 5.12 32.36
N GLN A 432 -9.06 5.33 33.15
CA GLN A 432 -9.22 6.59 33.88
C GLN A 432 -8.32 6.57 35.12
N MET A 433 -7.27 7.39 35.10
CA MET A 433 -6.27 7.44 36.17
C MET A 433 -5.47 8.75 36.08
N GLU A 434 -5.25 9.41 37.22
CA GLU A 434 -4.35 10.57 37.28
C GLU A 434 -2.90 10.07 37.36
N ILE A 435 -2.01 10.65 36.56
CA ILE A 435 -0.58 10.35 36.64
C ILE A 435 0.04 11.16 37.78
N PRO A 436 0.69 10.51 38.77
CA PRO A 436 1.28 11.21 39.90
C PRO A 436 2.33 12.25 39.48
N LYS A 437 2.17 13.49 39.95
CA LYS A 437 2.99 14.64 39.57
C LYS A 437 4.16 14.82 40.53
N LEU A 438 5.35 15.03 39.99
CA LEU A 438 6.55 15.33 40.79
C LEU A 438 6.38 16.63 41.61
N GLY A 439 6.77 16.62 42.88
CA GLY A 439 6.75 17.79 43.76
C GLY A 439 5.37 18.16 44.31
N HIS A 440 4.32 17.42 43.98
CA HIS A 440 2.99 17.65 44.51
C HIS A 440 2.77 16.87 45.81
N TYR A 441 2.54 17.58 46.92
CA TYR A 441 2.35 16.96 48.23
C TYR A 441 1.15 16.01 48.25
N ILE A 442 1.37 14.78 48.72
CA ILE A 442 0.33 13.76 48.86
C ILE A 442 -0.08 13.70 50.33
N SER A 443 -1.37 13.95 50.61
CA SER A 443 -1.90 13.78 51.97
C SER A 443 -1.84 12.32 52.42
N ALA A 444 -1.66 12.08 53.72
CA ALA A 444 -1.58 10.73 54.28
C ALA A 444 -2.74 9.81 53.86
N SER A 445 -3.95 10.37 53.72
CA SER A 445 -5.15 9.66 53.26
C SER A 445 -5.10 9.19 51.79
N LYS A 446 -4.26 9.80 50.94
CA LYS A 446 -4.17 9.49 49.51
C LYS A 446 -2.97 8.62 49.14
N ILE A 447 -2.01 8.42 50.05
CA ILE A 447 -0.76 7.67 49.80
C ILE A 447 -1.03 6.28 49.19
N ALA A 448 -1.97 5.52 49.78
CA ALA A 448 -2.27 4.16 49.30
C ALA A 448 -2.84 4.16 47.87
N SER A 449 -3.71 5.12 47.54
CA SER A 449 -4.29 5.26 46.19
C SER A 449 -3.23 5.65 45.17
N VAL A 450 -2.40 6.65 45.48
CA VAL A 450 -1.33 7.10 44.58
C VAL A 450 -0.31 5.98 44.34
N LEU A 451 -0.01 5.19 45.38
CA LEU A 451 0.85 4.02 45.24
C LEU A 451 0.24 2.94 44.32
N ASP A 452 -1.08 2.74 44.37
CA ASP A 452 -1.78 1.85 43.44
C ASP A 452 -1.71 2.38 42.00
N ASP A 453 -1.93 3.68 41.80
CA ASP A 453 -1.78 4.34 40.49
C ASP A 453 -0.35 4.22 39.96
N CYS A 454 0.67 4.36 40.81
CA CYS A 454 2.08 4.14 40.45
C CYS A 454 2.33 2.71 39.96
N LYS A 455 1.80 1.70 40.68
CA LYS A 455 1.93 0.28 40.31
C LYS A 455 1.18 -0.05 39.03
N ARG A 456 -0.01 0.53 38.87
CA ARG A 456 -0.82 0.39 37.67
C ARG A 456 -0.08 0.98 36.47
N LEU A 457 0.44 2.19 36.58
CA LEU A 457 1.24 2.81 35.52
C LEU A 457 2.45 1.96 35.13
N GLN A 458 3.20 1.40 36.09
CA GLN A 458 4.30 0.48 35.79
C GLN A 458 3.82 -0.75 35.01
N THR A 459 2.69 -1.34 35.40
CA THR A 459 2.10 -2.49 34.68
C THR A 459 1.74 -2.15 33.25
N LEU A 460 1.23 -0.94 33.01
CA LEU A 460 0.90 -0.45 31.66
C LEU A 460 2.14 -0.21 30.81
N VAL A 461 3.19 0.37 31.38
CA VAL A 461 4.47 0.54 30.69
C VAL A 461 5.06 -0.83 30.34
N ASP A 462 4.99 -1.80 31.25
CA ASP A 462 5.51 -3.15 31.03
C ASP A 462 4.77 -3.89 29.90
N SER A 463 3.45 -3.75 29.83
CA SER A 463 2.58 -4.46 28.87
C SER A 463 2.45 -3.80 27.49
N ASN A 464 3.06 -2.62 27.28
CA ASN A 464 3.06 -1.90 26.01
C ASN A 464 4.47 -1.78 25.43
N ASP A 465 4.59 -1.71 24.11
CA ASP A 465 5.90 -1.67 23.42
C ASP A 465 6.41 -0.23 23.28
N VAL A 466 5.47 0.70 23.05
CA VAL A 466 5.75 2.11 22.80
C VAL A 466 4.89 2.99 23.70
N VAL A 467 5.46 4.07 24.22
CA VAL A 467 4.79 5.02 25.10
C VAL A 467 4.86 6.43 24.50
N PHE A 468 3.70 7.06 24.32
CA PHE A 468 3.59 8.46 23.93
C PHE A 468 3.29 9.31 25.18
N LEU A 469 4.18 10.25 25.48
CA LEU A 469 3.99 11.23 26.55
C LEU A 469 3.32 12.47 25.95
N LEU A 470 2.00 12.58 26.14
CA LEU A 470 1.14 13.62 25.56
C LEU A 470 0.42 14.44 26.64
N ASN A 471 0.88 14.34 27.89
CA ASN A 471 0.30 15.02 29.04
C ASN A 471 0.52 16.54 28.97
N ASP A 472 -0.33 17.27 29.67
CA ASP A 472 -0.32 18.74 29.65
C ASP A 472 0.73 19.38 30.57
N THR A 473 1.33 18.60 31.48
CA THR A 473 2.26 19.12 32.51
C THR A 473 3.60 18.38 32.52
N TRP A 474 4.67 19.15 32.67
CA TRP A 474 6.05 18.64 32.76
C TRP A 474 6.22 17.64 33.92
N GLU A 475 5.61 17.94 35.07
CA GLU A 475 5.69 17.19 36.31
C GLU A 475 5.09 15.79 36.18
N SER A 476 4.01 15.65 35.42
CA SER A 476 3.35 14.36 35.16
C SER A 476 4.16 13.43 34.26
N MET A 477 5.16 13.94 33.52
CA MET A 477 5.98 13.13 32.62
C MET A 477 7.15 12.43 33.32
N TRP A 478 7.47 12.84 34.56
CA TRP A 478 8.65 12.36 35.27
C TRP A 478 8.58 10.85 35.54
N LEU A 479 7.54 10.38 36.22
CA LEU A 479 7.40 8.96 36.57
C LEU A 479 7.32 8.06 35.32
N PRO A 480 6.48 8.35 34.29
CA PRO A 480 6.52 7.61 33.04
C PRO A 480 7.92 7.54 32.41
N THR A 481 8.68 8.64 32.45
CA THR A 481 10.04 8.68 31.90
C THR A 481 10.99 7.77 32.65
N VAL A 482 10.94 7.76 33.99
CA VAL A 482 11.74 6.85 34.83
C VAL A 482 11.41 5.39 34.51
N LEU A 483 10.12 5.04 34.48
CA LEU A 483 9.65 3.68 34.21
C LEU A 483 10.07 3.20 32.82
N CYS A 484 9.90 4.03 31.79
CA CYS A 484 10.27 3.67 30.43
C CYS A 484 11.79 3.55 30.25
N ALA A 485 12.57 4.40 30.91
CA ALA A 485 14.03 4.32 30.88
C ALA A 485 14.53 3.05 31.59
N ASP A 486 13.90 2.63 32.69
CA ASP A 486 14.24 1.37 33.36
C ASP A 486 13.99 0.15 32.46
N LYS A 487 12.90 0.19 31.69
CA LYS A 487 12.42 -0.92 30.86
C LYS A 487 12.85 -0.86 29.40
N ASN A 488 13.62 0.15 29.00
CA ASN A 488 14.04 0.39 27.61
C ASN A 488 12.85 0.41 26.62
N LYS A 489 11.76 1.08 26.98
CA LYS A 489 10.59 1.25 26.09
C LYS A 489 10.83 2.37 25.10
N ILE A 490 10.34 2.24 23.86
CA ILE A 490 10.35 3.33 22.89
C ILE A 490 9.44 4.44 23.43
N VAL A 491 9.99 5.64 23.64
CA VAL A 491 9.21 6.79 24.12
C VAL A 491 9.25 7.92 23.12
N ILE A 492 8.08 8.46 22.79
CA ILE A 492 7.94 9.71 22.04
C ILE A 492 7.26 10.75 22.93
N THR A 493 7.94 11.87 23.14
CA THR A 493 7.45 13.00 23.93
C THR A 493 7.07 14.13 22.99
N THR A 494 5.86 14.64 23.14
CA THR A 494 5.35 15.78 22.36
C THR A 494 4.86 16.87 23.30
N LEU A 495 5.40 18.08 23.13
CA LEU A 495 5.04 19.27 23.91
C LEU A 495 4.62 20.40 22.99
N LEU A 496 3.59 21.15 23.41
CA LEU A 496 3.09 22.33 22.72
C LEU A 496 3.29 23.56 23.60
N GLY A 497 3.86 24.61 23.03
CA GLY A 497 3.83 25.98 23.54
C GLY A 497 2.78 26.80 22.80
N SER A 498 2.81 28.12 22.99
CA SER A 498 1.88 29.04 22.31
C SER A 498 2.04 29.04 20.78
N ASP A 499 3.29 29.09 20.29
CA ASP A 499 3.64 29.15 18.87
C ASP A 499 4.75 28.17 18.44
N SER A 500 5.21 27.34 19.37
CA SER A 500 6.35 26.43 19.24
C SER A 500 6.03 25.05 19.78
N TYR A 501 6.74 24.03 19.30
CA TYR A 501 6.56 22.65 19.71
C TYR A 501 7.91 21.92 19.84
N LEU A 502 7.91 20.88 20.66
CA LEU A 502 9.00 19.90 20.75
C LEU A 502 8.43 18.51 20.51
N VAL A 503 9.04 17.78 19.60
CA VAL A 503 8.86 16.34 19.45
C VAL A 503 10.21 15.68 19.63
N MET A 504 10.30 14.71 20.53
CA MET A 504 11.55 13.98 20.74
C MET A 504 11.30 12.51 21.06
N ARG A 505 12.31 11.70 20.77
CA ARG A 505 12.38 10.33 21.28
C ARG A 505 13.32 10.26 22.47
N HIS A 506 13.11 9.34 23.41
CA HIS A 506 14.08 9.13 24.48
C HIS A 506 15.16 8.13 24.04
N GLY A 507 16.37 8.28 24.56
CA GLY A 507 17.40 7.25 24.44
C GLY A 507 17.13 6.05 25.35
N ALA A 508 17.76 4.92 25.01
CA ALA A 508 17.77 3.75 25.87
C ALA A 508 18.25 4.09 27.29
N GLY A 509 17.75 3.35 28.28
CA GLY A 509 18.27 3.32 29.65
C GLY A 509 19.66 2.69 29.75
N PRO A 510 20.31 2.79 30.92
CA PRO A 510 21.55 2.10 31.20
C PRO A 510 21.26 0.59 31.29
N GLY A 511 21.98 -0.18 30.47
CA GLY A 511 21.82 -1.64 30.40
C GLY A 511 22.08 -2.32 31.75
N THR A 512 21.32 -3.38 32.03
CA THR A 512 21.56 -4.27 33.17
C THR A 512 22.63 -5.29 32.76
N LYS A 513 23.92 -5.03 33.01
CA LYS A 513 24.88 -6.13 32.98
C LYS A 513 24.53 -7.06 34.15
N SER A 514 24.27 -8.34 33.87
CA SER A 514 24.02 -9.37 34.89
C SER A 514 25.32 -9.67 35.67
N GLY A 515 25.73 -8.74 36.52
CA GLY A 515 26.82 -8.90 37.49
C GLY A 515 26.22 -8.99 38.89
N GLY A 516 26.69 -9.96 39.69
CA GLY A 516 26.22 -10.18 41.06
C GLY A 516 26.43 -8.98 41.98
N MET A 517 25.90 -9.09 43.20
CA MET A 517 25.77 -8.05 44.25
C MET A 517 27.07 -7.31 44.65
N VAL A 518 28.23 -7.70 44.11
CA VAL A 518 29.55 -7.13 44.40
C VAL A 518 29.92 -5.99 43.42
N ASP A 519 29.25 -5.85 42.28
CA ASP A 519 29.57 -4.82 41.27
C ASP A 519 28.95 -3.44 41.54
N VAL A 520 28.05 -3.31 42.51
CA VAL A 520 27.35 -2.05 42.80
C VAL A 520 28.31 -0.97 43.35
N ILE A 521 29.32 -1.36 44.13
CA ILE A 521 30.33 -0.44 44.66
C ILE A 521 31.33 -0.02 43.56
N ALA A 522 31.58 -0.87 42.55
CA ALA A 522 32.37 -0.51 41.38
C ALA A 522 31.60 0.39 40.39
N GLN A 523 30.26 0.30 40.34
CA GLN A 523 29.40 1.13 39.49
C GLN A 523 29.22 2.57 40.00
N ILE A 524 29.43 2.84 41.29
CA ILE A 524 29.48 4.21 41.84
C ILE A 524 30.62 5.03 41.19
N GLY A 525 31.66 4.36 40.67
CA GLY A 525 32.74 4.99 39.91
C GLY A 525 32.45 5.25 38.43
N ASN A 526 31.37 4.71 37.86
CA ASN A 526 31.06 4.84 36.43
C ASN A 526 29.76 5.62 36.21
N LEU A 527 29.92 6.94 36.08
CA LEU A 527 28.97 7.92 35.50
C LEU A 527 28.69 7.65 34.00
N SER A 528 28.74 6.39 33.56
CA SER A 528 28.71 6.03 32.14
C SER A 528 27.38 6.45 31.51
N THR A 529 27.51 7.29 30.48
CA THR A 529 26.41 7.73 29.62
C THR A 529 26.25 6.83 28.39
N GLU A 530 26.86 5.64 28.42
CA GLU A 530 26.85 4.69 27.31
C GLU A 530 25.70 3.67 27.44
N ASP A 531 25.24 3.14 26.30
CA ASP A 531 24.21 2.12 26.22
C ASP A 531 24.79 0.70 26.33
N ALA A 532 23.94 -0.33 26.19
CA ALA A 532 24.36 -1.72 26.24
C ALA A 532 25.38 -2.09 25.13
N LEU A 533 25.50 -1.28 24.07
CA LEU A 533 26.40 -1.46 22.94
C LEU A 533 27.68 -0.60 23.08
N GLY A 534 27.87 0.12 24.19
CA GLY A 534 29.01 1.02 24.40
C GLY A 534 28.93 2.33 23.61
N ARG A 535 27.74 2.72 23.13
CA ARG A 535 27.49 3.96 22.39
C ARG A 535 26.94 5.03 23.31
N GLN A 536 27.23 6.31 23.03
CA GLN A 536 26.66 7.42 23.79
C GLN A 536 25.12 7.41 23.69
N ARG A 537 24.44 7.33 24.85
CA ARG A 537 22.97 7.33 24.93
C ARG A 537 22.42 8.71 24.64
N LEU A 538 21.30 8.74 23.94
CA LEU A 538 20.47 9.93 23.82
C LEU A 538 19.80 10.26 25.16
N GLY A 539 19.55 11.55 25.38
CA GLY A 539 18.86 12.02 26.58
C GLY A 539 17.37 11.69 26.59
N CYS A 540 16.75 11.79 27.76
CA CYS A 540 15.29 11.94 27.85
C CYS A 540 14.92 13.42 27.89
N CYS A 541 13.63 13.74 27.95
CA CYS A 541 13.19 15.13 28.06
C CYS A 541 13.84 15.88 29.23
N PHE A 542 14.08 15.24 30.38
CA PHE A 542 14.70 15.85 31.57
C PHE A 542 16.22 16.06 31.50
N CYS A 543 16.91 15.65 30.42
CA CYS A 543 18.35 15.89 30.25
C CYS A 543 18.70 17.31 29.81
N SER A 544 17.72 18.02 29.23
CA SER A 544 17.86 19.39 28.75
C SER A 544 16.76 20.25 29.35
N ASP A 545 16.96 21.57 29.42
CA ASP A 545 15.96 22.51 29.93
C ASP A 545 14.84 22.77 28.91
N THR A 546 14.10 21.71 28.55
CA THR A 546 13.00 21.75 27.58
C THR A 546 11.82 22.58 28.08
N ALA A 547 11.64 22.71 29.39
CA ALA A 547 10.58 23.51 30.00
C ALA A 547 10.78 25.02 29.72
N SER A 548 12.02 25.51 29.84
CA SER A 548 12.37 26.90 29.52
C SER A 548 12.32 27.19 28.01
N LEU A 549 12.49 26.18 27.15
CA LEU A 549 12.45 26.34 25.69
C LEU A 549 11.04 26.56 25.12
N ILE A 550 10.00 26.10 25.82
CA ILE A 550 8.60 26.11 25.33
C ILE A 550 7.76 27.19 26.04
N ASN A 551 8.36 28.01 26.91
CA ASN A 551 7.65 28.96 27.78
C ASN A 551 6.49 28.29 28.53
N LEU A 552 6.70 27.08 29.05
CA LEU A 552 5.79 26.47 30.01
C LEU A 552 5.97 27.24 31.32
N ASP A 553 5.24 28.36 31.46
CA ASP A 553 5.37 29.26 32.61
C ASP A 553 5.12 28.49 33.91
N ARG A 554 6.17 28.34 34.72
CA ARG A 554 6.10 27.64 36.00
C ARG A 554 5.39 28.44 37.10
N ASN A 555 5.01 29.69 36.85
CA ASN A 555 4.68 30.68 37.87
C ASN A 555 3.38 31.48 37.66
N GLU A 556 2.49 31.14 36.72
CA GLU A 556 1.13 31.69 36.77
C GLU A 556 0.29 30.92 37.79
N THR A 557 0.37 31.38 39.03
CA THR A 557 -0.61 31.10 40.07
C THR A 557 -2.02 31.37 39.55
N LEU A 558 -2.84 30.32 39.53
CA LEU A 558 -4.28 30.41 39.71
C LEU A 558 -5.03 31.30 38.69
N ASN A 559 -5.05 30.91 37.41
CA ASN A 559 -6.18 31.20 36.53
C ASN A 559 -6.37 30.08 35.49
N GLN A 560 -7.63 29.68 35.31
CA GLN A 560 -8.11 28.62 34.41
C GLN A 560 -7.98 28.98 32.92
N HIS A 561 -6.79 29.32 32.45
CA HIS A 561 -6.52 29.53 31.03
C HIS A 561 -5.48 28.51 30.57
N SER A 562 -5.97 27.35 30.13
CA SER A 562 -5.22 26.43 29.27
C SER A 562 -4.52 27.24 28.17
N THR A 563 -3.20 27.14 28.07
CA THR A 563 -2.36 27.78 27.04
C THR A 563 -3.08 27.74 25.68
N VAL A 564 -3.36 28.90 25.09
CA VAL A 564 -4.06 28.99 23.80
C VAL A 564 -3.10 28.54 22.71
N THR A 565 -3.06 27.23 22.45
CA THR A 565 -2.25 26.62 21.38
C THR A 565 -2.95 26.79 20.04
N LEU A 566 -2.22 27.19 18.99
CA LEU A 566 -2.75 27.20 17.63
C LEU A 566 -3.15 25.77 17.19
N PRO A 567 -4.37 25.53 16.70
CA PRO A 567 -4.80 24.18 16.25
C PRO A 567 -3.91 23.54 15.17
N GLY A 568 -3.33 24.36 14.29
CA GLY A 568 -2.38 23.89 13.28
C GLY A 568 -1.09 23.32 13.90
N LEU A 569 -0.67 23.82 15.06
CA LEU A 569 0.52 23.38 15.80
C LEU A 569 0.38 21.93 16.27
N THR A 570 -0.79 21.57 16.82
CA THR A 570 -1.10 20.20 17.24
C THR A 570 -0.97 19.23 16.08
N SER A 571 -1.53 19.59 14.92
CA SER A 571 -1.52 18.73 13.73
C SER A 571 -0.09 18.49 13.24
N VAL A 572 0.74 19.54 13.21
CA VAL A 572 2.16 19.44 12.84
C VAL A 572 2.94 18.58 13.84
N ALA A 573 2.82 18.85 15.14
CA ALA A 573 3.55 18.11 16.17
C ALA A 573 3.14 16.63 16.21
N SER A 574 1.85 16.33 16.12
CA SER A 574 1.33 14.96 16.11
C SER A 574 1.77 14.20 14.86
N GLY A 575 1.75 14.85 13.69
CA GLY A 575 2.29 14.30 12.46
C GLY A 575 3.76 13.93 12.59
N ILE A 576 4.59 14.83 13.13
CA ILE A 576 6.02 14.58 13.36
C ILE A 576 6.23 13.44 14.37
N ALA A 577 5.44 13.37 15.43
CA ALA A 577 5.54 12.34 16.47
C ALA A 577 5.30 10.93 15.93
N VAL A 578 4.24 10.72 15.15
CA VAL A 578 3.96 9.40 14.57
C VAL A 578 4.95 9.01 13.48
N GLU A 579 5.48 9.99 12.73
CA GLU A 579 6.51 9.74 11.72
C GLU A 579 7.82 9.32 12.38
N LEU A 580 8.21 9.98 13.48
CA LEU A 580 9.38 9.60 14.28
C LEU A 580 9.22 8.19 14.83
N PHE A 581 8.06 7.88 15.42
CA PHE A 581 7.72 6.54 15.90
C PHE A 581 7.83 5.48 14.80
N ALA A 582 7.15 5.69 13.67
CA ALA A 582 7.11 4.72 12.58
C ALA A 582 8.54 4.43 12.07
N ARG A 583 9.41 5.44 12.04
CA ARG A 583 10.82 5.25 11.65
C ARG A 583 11.60 4.48 12.69
N MET A 584 11.43 4.78 13.98
CA MET A 584 12.09 4.05 15.07
C MET A 584 11.72 2.57 15.06
N LEU A 585 10.45 2.23 14.91
CA LEU A 585 9.97 0.84 14.94
C LEU A 585 10.57 -0.02 13.80
N HIS A 586 10.87 0.62 12.67
CA HIS A 586 11.46 -0.04 11.52
C HIS A 586 12.99 0.03 11.49
N HIS A 587 13.61 0.83 12.36
CA HIS A 587 15.06 0.88 12.46
C HIS A 587 15.59 -0.43 13.08
N PRO A 588 16.66 -1.04 12.55
CA PRO A 588 17.20 -2.30 13.09
C PRO A 588 17.57 -2.24 14.57
N ASP A 589 18.13 -1.11 15.01
CA ASP A 589 18.55 -0.87 16.41
C ASP A 589 17.42 -0.31 17.30
N GLU A 590 16.23 -0.02 16.75
CA GLU A 590 15.05 0.47 17.48
C GLU A 590 15.38 1.61 18.49
N ILE A 591 15.23 1.39 19.80
CA ILE A 591 15.53 2.39 20.85
C ILE A 591 17.02 2.77 20.93
N HIS A 592 17.91 1.88 20.48
CA HIS A 592 19.36 2.10 20.46
C HIS A 592 19.84 2.84 19.19
N ALA A 593 18.93 3.21 18.30
CA ALA A 593 19.27 3.93 17.09
C ALA A 593 19.95 5.29 17.40
N PRO A 594 21.06 5.64 16.74
CA PRO A 594 21.76 6.91 16.94
C PRO A 594 20.90 8.09 16.51
N GLY A 595 21.16 9.29 17.05
CA GLY A 595 20.44 10.51 16.71
C GLY A 595 21.10 11.26 15.56
N ASP A 596 20.34 11.46 14.48
CA ASP A 596 20.79 12.23 13.33
C ASP A 596 20.44 13.71 13.46
N ILE A 597 21.21 14.58 12.80
CA ILE A 597 20.87 16.00 12.62
C ILE A 597 20.76 16.32 11.13
N SER A 598 19.98 17.36 10.81
CA SER A 598 19.84 17.85 9.43
C SER A 598 21.21 18.16 8.82
N GLY A 599 21.43 17.69 7.59
CA GLY A 599 22.71 17.84 6.87
C GLY A 599 23.71 16.70 7.07
N MET A 600 23.40 15.68 7.88
CA MET A 600 24.18 14.44 7.91
C MET A 600 23.83 13.54 6.72
N ASP A 601 24.85 13.00 6.06
CA ASP A 601 24.71 11.93 5.07
C ASP A 601 24.46 10.60 5.80
N THR A 602 23.20 10.21 5.91
CA THR A 602 22.80 8.93 6.50
C THR A 602 22.44 7.94 5.40
N GLU A 603 23.04 6.74 5.42
CA GLU A 603 22.68 5.65 4.48
C GLU A 603 21.32 4.98 4.80
N HIS A 604 20.59 5.46 5.81
CA HIS A 604 19.30 4.90 6.20
C HIS A 604 18.23 5.16 5.15
N GLN A 605 17.60 4.09 4.65
CA GLN A 605 16.55 4.15 3.61
C GLN A 605 15.32 4.97 4.01
N LEU A 606 15.09 5.20 5.30
CA LEU A 606 14.01 6.06 5.78
C LEU A 606 14.40 7.55 5.77
N GLY A 607 15.68 7.91 5.65
CA GLY A 607 16.23 9.25 5.88
C GLY A 607 16.73 9.46 7.31
N ILE A 608 16.87 10.71 7.76
CA ILE A 608 17.37 11.05 9.11
C ILE A 608 16.45 10.60 10.25
N LEU A 609 17.01 10.05 11.33
CA LEU A 609 16.30 9.68 12.56
C LEU A 609 16.68 10.63 13.71
N PRO A 610 16.09 11.83 13.77
CA PRO A 610 16.49 12.83 14.75
C PRO A 610 16.19 12.42 16.19
N HIS A 611 16.96 12.96 17.12
CA HIS A 611 16.67 12.84 18.54
C HIS A 611 15.56 13.81 18.96
N GLN A 612 15.76 15.12 18.74
CA GLN A 612 14.78 16.16 19.03
C GLN A 612 14.47 16.99 17.79
N MET A 613 13.21 17.37 17.62
CA MET A 613 12.71 18.29 16.61
C MET A 613 11.98 19.43 17.31
N GLN A 614 12.56 20.62 17.20
CA GLN A 614 12.01 21.85 17.76
C GLN A 614 11.54 22.72 16.62
N GLY A 615 10.27 23.12 16.64
CA GLY A 615 9.71 23.92 15.55
C GLY A 615 8.89 25.08 16.05
N SER A 616 8.80 26.10 15.20
CA SER A 616 7.94 27.26 15.41
C SER A 616 7.20 27.55 14.12
N LEU A 617 5.87 27.60 14.20
CA LEU A 617 5.07 28.04 13.07
C LEU A 617 5.30 29.53 12.82
N SER A 618 5.41 30.35 13.88
CA SER A 618 5.58 31.82 13.79
C SER A 618 6.83 32.19 13.00
N LYS A 619 7.93 31.50 13.29
CA LYS A 619 9.24 31.73 12.69
C LYS A 619 9.48 30.91 11.43
N CYS A 620 8.61 29.96 11.11
CA CYS A 620 8.80 28.98 10.04
C CYS A 620 10.12 28.18 10.15
N VAL A 621 10.61 27.96 11.38
CA VAL A 621 11.87 27.24 11.65
C VAL A 621 11.57 25.83 12.16
N LEU A 622 12.36 24.86 11.70
CA LEU A 622 12.48 23.52 12.26
C LEU A 622 13.96 23.23 12.50
N SER A 623 14.31 22.87 13.74
CA SER A 623 15.67 22.54 14.15
C SER A 623 15.73 21.13 14.70
N THR A 624 16.70 20.35 14.23
CA THR A 624 17.02 19.04 14.80
C THR A 624 18.13 19.19 15.83
N VAL A 625 17.91 18.75 17.06
CA VAL A 625 18.88 18.89 18.16
C VAL A 625 19.25 17.51 18.70
N LEU A 626 20.55 17.31 18.93
CA LEU A 626 21.08 16.12 19.57
C LEU A 626 21.41 16.46 21.03
N CYS A 627 20.65 15.88 21.96
CA CYS A 627 20.95 15.91 23.39
C CYS A 627 21.40 14.53 23.87
N ASN A 628 22.57 14.45 24.52
CA ASN A 628 23.03 13.19 25.11
C ASN A 628 22.48 13.01 26.53
N SER A 629 22.46 11.77 27.01
CA SER A 629 22.13 11.48 28.40
C SER A 629 23.11 12.17 29.35
N SER A 630 22.60 12.68 30.47
CA SER A 630 23.38 13.36 31.50
C SER A 630 23.45 12.49 32.76
N SER A 631 24.64 12.41 33.36
CA SER A 631 24.85 11.74 34.66
C SER A 631 24.03 12.37 35.78
N ASN A 632 23.63 13.64 35.63
CA ASN A 632 22.91 14.40 36.65
C ASN A 632 21.40 14.48 36.35
N CYS A 633 20.91 13.82 35.30
CA CYS A 633 19.50 13.83 34.94
C CYS A 633 18.63 13.27 36.07
N ILE A 634 17.54 13.98 36.42
CA ILE A 634 16.62 13.58 37.50
C ILE A 634 15.70 12.41 37.14
N ALA A 635 15.77 11.89 35.91
CA ALA A 635 14.92 10.79 35.44
C ALA A 635 15.71 9.60 34.91
N CYS A 636 16.60 9.79 33.92
CA CYS A 636 17.25 8.67 33.21
C CYS A 636 18.72 8.43 33.59
N SER A 637 19.23 9.12 34.62
CA SER A 637 20.60 8.91 35.10
C SER A 637 20.76 7.55 35.78
N ASN A 638 21.99 7.03 35.80
CA ASN A 638 22.30 5.76 36.45
C ASN A 638 21.98 5.81 37.94
N VAL A 639 22.21 6.95 38.60
CA VAL A 639 21.93 7.14 40.03
C VAL A 639 20.43 7.01 40.32
N VAL A 640 19.59 7.72 39.56
CA VAL A 640 18.13 7.68 39.75
C VAL A 640 17.58 6.28 39.46
N LEU A 641 17.99 5.67 38.36
CA LEU A 641 17.50 4.33 37.99
C LEU A 641 18.00 3.25 38.95
N SER A 642 19.21 3.38 39.51
CA SER A 642 19.72 2.47 40.53
C SER A 642 18.93 2.59 41.84
N GLU A 643 18.61 3.82 42.27
CA GLU A 643 17.77 4.04 43.45
C GLU A 643 16.35 3.52 43.25
N TYR A 644 15.76 3.73 42.07
CA TYR A 644 14.47 3.16 41.72
C TYR A 644 14.49 1.63 41.74
N ARG A 645 15.50 0.98 41.14
CA ARG A 645 15.64 -0.48 41.18
C ARG A 645 15.84 -1.03 42.60
N ARG A 646 16.51 -0.27 43.48
CA ARG A 646 16.80 -0.66 44.85
C ARG A 646 15.62 -0.50 45.80
N ARG A 647 14.87 0.59 45.69
CA ARG A 647 13.81 0.97 46.65
C ARG A 647 12.39 0.90 46.07
N GLY A 648 12.26 0.74 44.77
CA GLY A 648 10.98 0.71 44.07
C GLY A 648 10.15 1.97 44.32
N PHE A 649 8.87 1.79 44.62
CA PHE A 649 7.94 2.89 44.81
C PHE A 649 8.15 3.70 46.10
N ASP A 650 8.91 3.21 47.07
CA ASP A 650 9.27 4.03 48.25
C ASP A 650 10.14 5.23 47.85
N PHE A 651 11.04 5.02 46.89
CA PHE A 651 11.81 6.12 46.29
C PHE A 651 10.93 7.07 45.49
N VAL A 652 9.99 6.53 44.69
CA VAL A 652 9.04 7.33 43.90
C VAL A 652 8.19 8.22 44.81
N MET A 653 7.64 7.66 45.88
CA MET A 653 6.82 8.40 46.85
C MET A 653 7.64 9.46 47.59
N GLN A 654 8.91 9.19 47.90
CA GLN A 654 9.81 10.20 48.46
C GLN A 654 10.05 11.34 47.46
N ALA A 655 10.39 11.01 46.21
CA ALA A 655 10.66 12.01 45.17
C ALA A 655 9.44 12.89 44.85
N ILE A 656 8.23 12.33 44.89
CA ILE A 656 7.00 13.11 44.68
C ILE A 656 6.75 14.08 45.83
N ASN A 657 6.92 13.64 47.08
CA ASN A 657 6.62 14.45 48.26
C ASN A 657 7.73 15.46 48.62
N ASP A 658 8.97 15.17 48.25
CA ASP A 658 10.14 15.99 48.55
C ASP A 658 10.79 16.54 47.26
N SER A 659 10.53 17.82 47.01
CA SER A 659 11.04 18.53 45.83
C SER A 659 12.57 18.72 45.78
N THR A 660 13.29 18.56 46.91
CA THR A 660 14.75 18.67 46.94
C THR A 660 15.45 17.33 46.82
N HIS A 661 14.77 16.22 47.15
CA HIS A 661 15.36 14.87 47.15
C HIS A 661 16.09 14.51 45.85
N LEU A 662 15.48 14.75 44.69
CA LEU A 662 16.09 14.44 43.39
C LEU A 662 17.30 15.33 43.09
N LYS A 663 17.29 16.60 43.54
CA LYS A 663 18.40 17.53 43.33
C LYS A 663 19.62 17.10 44.13
N ASP A 664 19.39 16.71 45.38
CA ASP A 664 20.43 16.22 46.28
C ASP A 664 21.01 14.90 45.76
N LEU A 665 20.14 14.02 45.24
CA LEU A 665 20.55 12.73 44.69
C LEU A 665 21.41 12.86 43.42
N THR A 666 21.07 13.79 42.52
CA THR A 666 21.77 13.93 41.23
C THR A 666 22.85 15.01 41.22
N GLY A 667 23.01 15.77 42.31
CA GLY A 667 24.01 16.83 42.42
C GLY A 667 23.74 18.06 41.55
N ILE A 668 22.49 18.32 41.16
CA ILE A 668 22.11 19.55 40.46
C ILE A 668 21.94 20.68 41.49
N SER A 669 22.99 21.49 41.67
CA SER A 669 22.93 22.78 42.40
C SER A 669 22.41 23.85 41.44
N ASP A 670 21.22 24.40 41.71
CA ASP A 670 20.48 25.38 40.89
C ASP A 670 20.47 25.11 39.37
N LEU A 671 19.33 24.64 38.84
CA LEU A 671 19.03 24.68 37.41
C LEU A 671 19.44 26.06 36.87
N LYS A 672 20.55 26.12 36.11
CA LYS A 672 21.07 27.35 35.53
C LYS A 672 19.93 28.08 34.84
N LYS A 673 19.52 29.23 35.38
CA LYS A 673 18.81 30.27 34.62
C LYS A 673 19.76 30.69 33.50
N THR A 674 19.66 30.05 32.35
CA THR A 674 20.40 30.49 31.17
C THR A 674 19.77 31.81 30.71
N SER A 675 20.62 32.82 30.55
CA SER A 675 20.29 34.19 30.20
C SER A 675 19.31 34.30 29.02
N ALA A 676 18.23 35.04 29.27
CA ALA A 676 17.26 35.60 28.33
C ALA A 676 17.50 35.29 26.85
N CYS A 677 16.69 34.39 26.29
CA CYS A 677 16.35 34.49 24.88
C CYS A 677 15.59 35.80 24.71
N SER A 678 16.03 36.66 23.78
CA SER A 678 15.41 37.95 23.50
C SER A 678 13.92 37.76 23.23
N ASN A 679 13.09 38.22 24.19
CA ASN A 679 11.64 38.28 24.08
C ASN A 679 11.26 39.21 22.94
N ILE A 680 11.11 38.67 21.74
CA ILE A 680 10.25 39.27 20.72
C ILE A 680 8.94 38.50 20.79
N SER A 681 8.08 38.94 21.71
CA SER A 681 6.67 38.54 21.71
C SER A 681 5.99 39.26 20.56
N THR A 682 5.94 38.61 19.39
CA THR A 682 5.01 38.98 18.32
C THR A 682 3.84 38.00 18.35
N THR A 683 3.10 37.98 19.46
CA THR A 683 1.77 37.39 19.46
C THR A 683 0.88 38.29 18.60
N ILE A 684 0.62 37.89 17.35
CA ILE A 684 -0.38 38.57 16.53
C ILE A 684 -1.72 38.39 17.26
N PRO A 685 -2.44 39.47 17.62
CA PRO A 685 -3.75 39.34 18.23
C PRO A 685 -4.70 38.65 17.25
N VAL A 686 -5.14 37.44 17.61
CA VAL A 686 -6.12 36.69 16.82
C VAL A 686 -7.50 37.29 17.06
N HIS A 687 -8.04 37.96 16.03
CA HIS A 687 -9.38 38.52 16.00
C HIS A 687 -10.37 37.43 15.57
N LEU A 688 -11.00 36.77 16.55
CA LEU A 688 -11.95 35.69 16.31
C LEU A 688 -13.10 36.09 15.37
N GLU A 689 -13.55 37.36 15.42
CA GLU A 689 -14.60 37.88 14.53
C GLU A 689 -14.20 37.84 13.04
N LYS A 690 -12.93 38.16 12.72
CA LYS A 690 -12.40 38.09 11.35
C LYS A 690 -12.43 36.64 10.85
N LEU A 691 -12.00 35.69 11.68
CA LEU A 691 -12.01 34.27 11.34
C LEU A 691 -13.43 33.73 11.17
N SER A 692 -14.35 34.07 12.07
CA SER A 692 -15.73 33.61 11.99
C SER A 692 -16.48 34.16 10.78
N SER A 693 -16.12 35.37 10.33
CA SER A 693 -16.78 36.04 9.20
C SER A 693 -16.23 35.62 7.84
N ALA A 694 -14.97 35.17 7.78
CA ALA A 694 -14.29 34.74 6.57
C ALA A 694 -14.94 33.50 5.94
N ARG A 695 -15.23 33.58 4.63
CA ARG A 695 -15.76 32.49 3.82
C ARG A 695 -14.61 31.77 3.14
N CYS A 696 -14.37 30.52 3.53
CA CYS A 696 -13.32 29.69 2.94
C CYS A 696 -13.90 28.66 1.98
N LEU A 697 -13.36 28.60 0.77
CA LEU A 697 -13.67 27.59 -0.25
C LEU A 697 -12.57 26.53 -0.26
N LEU A 698 -12.92 25.27 -0.05
CA LEU A 698 -12.01 24.13 -0.04
C LEU A 698 -12.26 23.30 -1.31
N LEU A 699 -11.28 23.27 -2.20
CA LEU A 699 -11.33 22.51 -3.44
C LEU A 699 -10.62 21.17 -3.25
N GLY A 700 -11.40 20.11 -3.09
CA GLY A 700 -10.95 18.77 -2.72
C GLY A 700 -11.36 18.40 -1.29
N ALA A 701 -12.04 17.27 -1.16
CA ALA A 701 -12.45 16.63 0.10
C ALA A 701 -11.66 15.33 0.33
N GLY A 702 -10.40 15.32 -0.10
CA GLY A 702 -9.45 14.25 0.15
C GLY A 702 -8.83 14.32 1.55
N THR A 703 -7.65 13.73 1.70
CA THR A 703 -6.89 13.72 2.96
C THR A 703 -6.58 15.13 3.46
N LEU A 704 -6.01 15.99 2.60
CA LEU A 704 -5.79 17.41 2.91
C LEU A 704 -7.10 18.16 3.18
N GLY A 705 -8.14 17.90 2.38
CA GLY A 705 -9.45 18.54 2.52
C GLY A 705 -10.07 18.34 3.90
N CYS A 706 -10.08 17.10 4.39
CA CYS A 706 -10.58 16.77 5.73
C CYS A 706 -9.77 17.46 6.83
N ASP A 707 -8.44 17.37 6.77
CA ASP A 707 -7.57 17.93 7.81
C ASP A 707 -7.63 19.47 7.83
N VAL A 708 -7.57 20.13 6.66
CA VAL A 708 -7.69 21.59 6.58
C VAL A 708 -9.06 22.05 7.08
N ALA A 709 -10.16 21.39 6.69
CA ALA A 709 -11.50 21.75 7.16
C ALA A 709 -11.63 21.70 8.68
N ARG A 710 -11.11 20.61 9.28
CA ARG A 710 -11.09 20.43 10.74
C ARG A 710 -10.25 21.51 11.43
N ILE A 711 -9.02 21.74 10.97
CA ILE A 711 -8.11 22.69 11.59
C ILE A 711 -8.63 24.12 11.46
N LEU A 712 -9.22 24.51 10.31
CA LEU A 712 -9.82 25.84 10.13
C LEU A 712 -10.98 26.07 11.09
N MET A 713 -11.84 25.06 11.29
CA MET A 713 -12.92 25.12 12.26
C MET A 713 -12.38 25.27 13.70
N ASP A 714 -11.35 24.51 14.06
CA ASP A 714 -10.68 24.61 15.35
C ASP A 714 -10.04 26.00 15.52
N CYS A 715 -9.54 26.62 14.44
CA CYS A 715 -9.02 28.00 14.44
C CYS A 715 -10.12 29.06 14.61
N GLY A 716 -11.41 28.72 14.44
CA GLY A 716 -12.51 29.67 14.59
C GLY A 716 -13.22 30.05 13.28
N VAL A 717 -12.85 29.44 12.14
CA VAL A 717 -13.59 29.62 10.88
C VAL A 717 -14.98 28.97 11.01
N ARG A 718 -16.02 29.67 10.55
CA ARG A 718 -17.41 29.19 10.63
C ARG A 718 -18.12 29.10 9.29
N LYS A 719 -17.58 29.65 8.21
CA LYS A 719 -18.20 29.61 6.87
C LYS A 719 -17.32 28.83 5.91
N LEU A 720 -17.71 27.59 5.61
CA LEU A 720 -16.93 26.65 4.81
C LEU A 720 -17.75 26.15 3.62
N THR A 721 -17.20 26.28 2.41
CA THR A 721 -17.74 25.59 1.23
C THR A 721 -16.75 24.55 0.75
N VAL A 722 -17.17 23.30 0.58
CA VAL A 722 -16.32 22.19 0.15
C VAL A 722 -16.78 21.68 -1.21
N VAL A 723 -15.86 21.56 -2.17
CA VAL A 723 -16.11 21.08 -3.54
C VAL A 723 -15.38 19.76 -3.77
N ASP A 724 -16.10 18.71 -4.12
CA ASP A 724 -15.52 17.41 -4.50
C ASP A 724 -16.55 16.57 -5.28
N SER A 725 -16.14 15.89 -6.35
CA SER A 725 -17.01 15.04 -7.17
C SER A 725 -17.13 13.60 -6.66
N GLY A 726 -16.21 13.17 -5.81
CA GLY A 726 -16.02 11.79 -5.37
C GLY A 726 -17.02 11.32 -4.34
N ARG A 727 -16.95 10.01 -4.07
CA ARG A 727 -17.68 9.33 -2.99
C ARG A 727 -16.70 8.73 -1.99
N VAL A 728 -17.14 8.61 -0.74
CA VAL A 728 -16.36 7.97 0.30
C VAL A 728 -16.29 6.46 0.02
N VAL A 729 -15.08 5.93 -0.03
CA VAL A 729 -14.81 4.49 -0.14
C VAL A 729 -14.01 4.01 1.07
N VAL A 730 -14.03 2.72 1.36
CA VAL A 730 -13.40 2.15 2.57
C VAL A 730 -11.92 2.52 2.75
N SER A 731 -11.15 2.56 1.65
CA SER A 731 -9.74 2.96 1.72
C SER A 731 -9.54 4.42 2.16
N ASN A 732 -10.57 5.27 2.09
CA ASN A 732 -10.52 6.65 2.56
C ASN A 732 -10.50 6.74 4.09
N LEU A 733 -11.20 5.84 4.80
CA LEU A 733 -11.41 5.92 6.25
C LEU A 733 -10.09 5.97 7.04
N ALA A 734 -9.08 5.27 6.54
CA ALA A 734 -7.76 5.24 7.15
C ALA A 734 -7.05 6.59 7.14
N ARG A 735 -7.25 7.43 6.11
CA ARG A 735 -6.43 8.64 5.85
C ARG A 735 -7.23 9.93 5.62
N GLN A 736 -8.55 9.89 5.70
CA GLN A 736 -9.44 11.04 5.54
C GLN A 736 -10.14 11.24 6.89
N SER A 737 -9.63 12.19 7.67
CA SER A 737 -9.83 12.32 9.11
C SER A 737 -11.26 12.58 9.57
N LEU A 738 -12.16 12.92 8.65
CA LEU A 738 -13.58 13.17 8.97
C LEU A 738 -14.48 11.99 8.62
N TYR A 739 -14.06 11.05 7.78
CA TYR A 739 -14.95 9.97 7.33
C TYR A 739 -14.97 8.78 8.29
N THR A 740 -16.15 8.18 8.39
CA THR A 740 -16.48 6.99 9.19
C THR A 740 -17.06 5.89 8.30
N SER A 741 -17.24 4.71 8.86
CA SER A 741 -17.83 3.58 8.13
C SER A 741 -19.24 3.86 7.60
N ASP A 742 -19.99 4.73 8.26
CA ASP A 742 -21.37 5.10 7.90
C ASP A 742 -21.44 6.00 6.67
N ASP A 743 -20.33 6.66 6.31
CA ASP A 743 -20.26 7.53 5.14
C ASP A 743 -20.07 6.76 3.83
N ARG A 744 -19.97 5.43 3.85
CA ARG A 744 -19.68 4.63 2.66
C ARG A 744 -20.66 4.95 1.51
N ASP A 745 -20.11 5.16 0.33
CA ASP A 745 -20.82 5.53 -0.90
C ASP A 745 -21.54 6.89 -0.87
N THR A 746 -21.47 7.65 0.23
CA THR A 746 -21.96 9.03 0.27
C THR A 746 -21.05 9.98 -0.52
N PRO A 747 -21.57 11.07 -1.12
CA PRO A 747 -20.73 12.09 -1.74
C PRO A 747 -19.79 12.72 -0.71
N LYS A 748 -18.50 12.82 -1.03
CA LYS A 748 -17.47 13.34 -0.14
C LYS A 748 -17.74 14.75 0.38
N ALA A 749 -18.17 15.62 -0.53
CA ALA A 749 -18.57 16.98 -0.19
C ALA A 749 -19.71 17.01 0.82
N SER A 750 -20.67 16.06 0.74
CA SER A 750 -21.80 15.95 1.67
C SER A 750 -21.41 15.32 3.01
N ALA A 751 -20.56 14.28 3.01
CA ALA A 751 -20.11 13.62 4.22
C ALA A 751 -19.35 14.58 5.16
N ILE A 752 -18.40 15.36 4.62
CA ILE A 752 -17.65 16.35 5.42
C ILE A 752 -18.60 17.30 6.15
N LEU A 753 -19.68 17.75 5.51
CA LEU A 753 -20.65 18.67 6.12
C LEU A 753 -21.34 18.07 7.35
N GLY A 754 -21.69 16.79 7.29
CA GLY A 754 -22.34 16.08 8.39
C GLY A 754 -21.47 16.14 9.64
N HIS A 755 -20.21 15.73 9.48
CA HIS A 755 -19.21 15.72 10.56
C HIS A 755 -18.88 17.12 11.09
N LEU A 756 -18.74 18.11 10.21
CA LEU A 756 -18.49 19.49 10.64
C LEU A 756 -19.67 20.04 11.46
N LYS A 757 -20.91 19.75 11.05
CA LYS A 757 -22.13 20.22 11.75
C LYS A 757 -22.38 19.47 13.05
N GLU A 758 -22.06 18.18 13.12
CA GLU A 758 -22.14 17.42 14.36
C GLU A 758 -21.15 17.95 15.40
N ARG A 759 -19.92 18.25 14.98
CA ARG A 759 -18.90 18.82 15.88
C ARG A 759 -19.18 20.26 16.27
N CYS A 760 -19.64 21.08 15.33
CA CYS A 760 -19.93 22.49 15.56
C CYS A 760 -21.28 22.88 14.92
N PRO A 761 -22.41 22.78 15.65
CA PRO A 761 -23.73 23.07 15.11
C PRO A 761 -23.91 24.49 14.53
N SER A 762 -23.06 25.44 14.94
CA SER A 762 -23.09 26.83 14.45
C SER A 762 -22.31 27.05 13.16
N VAL A 763 -21.68 26.02 12.57
CA VAL A 763 -20.96 26.14 11.30
C VAL A 763 -21.93 26.31 10.11
N ASP A 764 -21.72 27.35 9.31
CA ASP A 764 -22.33 27.52 7.99
C ASP A 764 -21.48 26.77 6.96
N ALA A 765 -21.73 25.47 6.84
CA ALA A 765 -21.02 24.61 5.90
C ALA A 765 -21.91 24.23 4.70
N LYS A 766 -21.35 24.33 3.48
CA LYS A 766 -21.98 23.97 2.20
C LYS A 766 -21.12 23.01 1.39
N GLY A 767 -21.72 22.00 0.77
CA GLY A 767 -21.01 21.03 -0.06
C GLY A 767 -21.50 21.10 -1.50
N VAL A 768 -20.56 21.10 -2.43
CA VAL A 768 -20.83 21.17 -3.86
C VAL A 768 -20.23 19.94 -4.51
N LYS A 769 -21.10 19.05 -4.99
CA LYS A 769 -20.68 17.91 -5.81
C LYS A 769 -20.46 18.39 -7.24
N MET A 770 -19.19 18.56 -7.62
CA MET A 770 -18.77 19.04 -8.93
C MET A 770 -17.34 18.58 -9.21
N GLU A 771 -17.03 18.25 -10.45
CA GLU A 771 -15.67 17.98 -10.89
C GLU A 771 -15.00 19.29 -11.32
N ILE A 772 -13.71 19.46 -11.02
CA ILE A 772 -12.98 20.67 -11.42
C ILE A 772 -12.47 20.46 -12.85
N PRO A 773 -12.86 21.32 -13.82
CA PRO A 773 -12.40 21.23 -15.20
C PRO A 773 -10.87 21.25 -15.29
N MET A 774 -10.29 20.25 -15.96
CA MET A 774 -8.84 20.09 -16.11
C MET A 774 -8.37 20.43 -17.53
N PRO A 775 -7.27 21.19 -17.69
CA PRO A 775 -6.68 21.44 -18.99
C PRO A 775 -6.18 20.13 -19.63
N GLY A 776 -6.34 20.01 -20.95
CA GLY A 776 -5.86 18.85 -21.73
C GLY A 776 -6.75 17.61 -21.68
N HIS A 777 -7.81 17.58 -20.87
CA HIS A 777 -8.78 16.50 -20.91
C HIS A 777 -9.72 16.69 -22.12
N PRO A 778 -9.87 15.70 -23.02
CA PRO A 778 -10.78 15.82 -24.14
C PRO A 778 -12.21 15.94 -23.62
N VAL A 779 -12.95 16.93 -24.13
CA VAL A 779 -14.36 17.15 -23.83
C VAL A 779 -15.16 16.76 -25.06
N SER A 780 -16.07 15.81 -24.93
CA SER A 780 -16.92 15.42 -26.04
C SER A 780 -17.92 16.55 -26.37
N PRO A 781 -18.42 16.66 -27.62
CA PRO A 781 -19.40 17.69 -27.96
C PRO A 781 -20.66 17.68 -27.07
N ASN A 782 -21.03 16.51 -26.55
CA ASN A 782 -22.19 16.33 -25.68
C ASN A 782 -21.95 16.83 -24.24
N GLU A 783 -20.68 16.91 -23.80
CA GLU A 783 -20.31 17.33 -22.45
C GLU A 783 -19.90 18.81 -22.39
N ALA A 784 -19.63 19.44 -23.53
CA ALA A 784 -19.11 20.80 -23.61
C ALA A 784 -19.97 21.84 -22.88
N ALA A 785 -21.30 21.76 -23.00
CA ALA A 785 -22.22 22.67 -22.31
C ALA A 785 -22.19 22.50 -20.79
N SER A 786 -22.14 21.25 -20.30
CA SER A 786 -22.04 20.95 -18.87
C SER A 786 -20.71 21.43 -18.30
N MET A 787 -19.61 21.19 -19.02
CA MET A 787 -18.27 21.64 -18.62
C MET A 787 -18.19 23.16 -18.52
N LEU A 788 -18.81 23.89 -19.44
CA LEU A 788 -18.88 25.35 -19.40
C LEU A 788 -19.67 25.85 -18.18
N GLU A 789 -20.75 25.16 -17.82
CA GLU A 789 -21.53 25.49 -16.63
C GLU A 789 -20.73 25.24 -15.34
N ASP A 790 -19.99 24.14 -15.25
CA ASP A 790 -19.09 23.86 -14.13
C ASP A 790 -17.98 24.93 -14.02
N CYS A 791 -17.42 25.40 -15.14
CA CYS A 791 -16.48 26.52 -15.17
C CYS A 791 -17.08 27.80 -14.58
N LYS A 792 -18.31 28.17 -14.99
CA LYS A 792 -19.01 29.37 -14.48
C LYS A 792 -19.30 29.24 -12.99
N ARG A 793 -19.80 28.07 -12.58
CA ARG A 793 -20.10 27.77 -11.19
C ARG A 793 -18.85 27.86 -10.31
N LEU A 794 -17.71 27.36 -10.78
CA LEU A 794 -16.44 27.51 -10.08
C LEU A 794 -16.01 28.99 -9.97
N GLN A 795 -16.20 29.78 -11.03
CA GLN A 795 -15.94 31.23 -10.99
C GLN A 795 -16.81 31.94 -9.95
N GLU A 796 -18.11 31.66 -9.90
CA GLU A 796 -19.03 32.22 -8.90
C GLU A 796 -18.63 31.82 -7.47
N LEU A 797 -18.22 30.57 -7.27
CA LEU A 797 -17.70 30.10 -5.98
C LEU A 797 -16.44 30.87 -5.60
N VAL A 798 -15.45 31.00 -6.47
CA VAL A 798 -14.22 31.75 -6.17
C VAL A 798 -14.55 33.22 -5.85
N ALA A 799 -15.38 33.88 -6.65
CA ALA A 799 -15.74 35.28 -6.48
C ALA A 799 -16.49 35.53 -5.14
N SER A 800 -17.34 34.59 -4.73
CA SER A 800 -18.16 34.69 -3.51
C SER A 800 -17.45 34.27 -2.22
N HIS A 801 -16.18 33.87 -2.27
CA HIS A 801 -15.40 33.50 -1.08
C HIS A 801 -14.22 34.46 -0.87
N ASP A 802 -13.69 34.47 0.35
CA ASP A 802 -12.61 35.39 0.75
C ASP A 802 -11.25 34.70 0.65
N ALA A 803 -11.20 33.39 0.94
CA ALA A 803 -10.03 32.54 0.74
C ALA A 803 -10.37 31.21 0.07
N VAL A 804 -9.45 30.71 -0.75
CA VAL A 804 -9.59 29.47 -1.52
C VAL A 804 -8.39 28.55 -1.24
N PHE A 805 -8.69 27.33 -0.83
CA PHE A 805 -7.72 26.27 -0.59
C PHE A 805 -7.74 25.27 -1.74
N LEU A 806 -6.61 25.10 -2.41
CA LEU A 806 -6.44 24.19 -3.54
C LEU A 806 -5.81 22.88 -3.04
N LEU A 807 -6.67 21.90 -2.73
CA LEU A 807 -6.34 20.67 -2.01
C LEU A 807 -6.62 19.39 -2.84
N THR A 808 -6.69 19.55 -4.16
CA THR A 808 -6.91 18.44 -5.10
C THR A 808 -5.64 17.59 -5.29
N ASP A 809 -5.80 16.38 -5.83
CA ASP A 809 -4.75 15.38 -5.97
C ASP A 809 -4.06 15.38 -7.34
N THR A 810 -4.33 16.37 -8.18
CA THR A 810 -3.67 16.53 -9.48
C THR A 810 -3.18 17.96 -9.67
N ARG A 811 -2.10 18.11 -10.44
CA ARG A 811 -1.60 19.44 -10.82
C ARG A 811 -2.61 20.16 -11.70
N GLU A 812 -3.21 19.42 -12.63
CA GLU A 812 -4.12 19.91 -13.66
C GLU A 812 -5.40 20.50 -13.06
N SER A 813 -5.99 19.84 -12.06
CA SER A 813 -7.21 20.34 -11.38
C SER A 813 -6.98 21.62 -10.58
N ARG A 814 -5.73 21.98 -10.25
CA ARG A 814 -5.42 23.26 -9.58
C ARG A 814 -5.31 24.43 -10.53
N TRP A 815 -5.21 24.19 -11.85
CA TRP A 815 -4.94 25.25 -12.82
C TRP A 815 -6.06 26.29 -12.90
N LEU A 816 -7.29 25.85 -13.18
CA LEU A 816 -8.42 26.76 -13.34
C LEU A 816 -8.73 27.54 -12.04
N PRO A 817 -8.78 26.90 -10.85
CA PRO A 817 -8.88 27.64 -9.60
C PRO A 817 -7.78 28.67 -9.38
N THR A 818 -6.52 28.35 -9.71
CA THR A 818 -5.39 29.27 -9.57
C THR A 818 -5.59 30.51 -10.45
N LEU A 819 -5.99 30.30 -11.71
CA LEU A 819 -6.29 31.38 -12.64
C LEU A 819 -7.41 32.28 -12.11
N LEU A 820 -8.52 31.69 -11.67
CA LEU A 820 -9.68 32.42 -11.16
C LEU A 820 -9.34 33.21 -9.90
N CYS A 821 -8.62 32.62 -8.95
CA CYS A 821 -8.20 33.33 -7.72
C CYS A 821 -7.27 34.51 -8.04
N THR A 822 -6.38 34.33 -9.02
CA THR A 822 -5.49 35.40 -9.50
C THR A 822 -6.29 36.53 -10.15
N ASN A 823 -7.31 36.20 -10.95
CA ASN A 823 -8.18 37.19 -11.60
C ASN A 823 -9.02 37.97 -10.57
N GLU A 824 -9.62 37.26 -9.61
CA GLU A 824 -10.51 37.82 -8.58
C GLU A 824 -9.75 38.42 -7.37
N ASN A 825 -8.41 38.40 -7.38
CA ASN A 825 -7.54 38.81 -6.28
C ASN A 825 -7.93 38.19 -4.93
N LYS A 826 -8.18 36.87 -4.92
CA LYS A 826 -8.54 36.12 -3.70
C LYS A 826 -7.30 35.58 -3.00
N ILE A 827 -7.39 35.43 -1.67
CA ILE A 827 -6.39 34.67 -0.91
C ILE A 827 -6.42 33.23 -1.41
N ALA A 828 -5.36 32.77 -2.06
CA ALA A 828 -5.25 31.39 -2.51
C ALA A 828 -4.09 30.68 -1.81
N ILE A 829 -4.38 29.50 -1.26
CA ILE A 829 -3.41 28.65 -0.57
C ILE A 829 -3.44 27.27 -1.22
N THR A 830 -2.28 26.78 -1.63
CA THR A 830 -2.11 25.43 -2.14
C THR A 830 -1.39 24.59 -1.10
N ALA A 831 -1.94 23.41 -0.83
CA ALA A 831 -1.22 22.33 -0.18
C ALA A 831 -1.14 21.13 -1.13
N ALA A 832 0.02 20.48 -1.15
CA ALA A 832 0.30 19.34 -2.01
C ALA A 832 1.16 18.32 -1.26
N LEU A 833 0.96 17.04 -1.55
CA LEU A 833 1.60 15.91 -0.85
C LEU A 833 2.31 15.01 -1.83
N GLY A 834 3.63 14.87 -1.66
CA GLY A 834 4.46 13.83 -2.26
C GLY A 834 4.46 12.57 -1.42
N TYR A 835 5.38 11.64 -1.71
CA TYR A 835 5.61 10.45 -0.90
C TYR A 835 6.14 10.81 0.50
N ASP A 836 7.28 11.47 0.56
CA ASP A 836 8.01 11.89 1.77
C ASP A 836 8.08 13.42 1.94
N SER A 837 7.60 14.16 0.95
CA SER A 837 7.66 15.62 0.84
C SER A 837 6.27 16.24 0.78
N TYR A 838 6.19 17.53 1.06
CA TYR A 838 4.96 18.30 0.93
C TYR A 838 5.28 19.74 0.53
N LEU A 839 4.31 20.43 -0.08
CA LEU A 839 4.36 21.86 -0.34
C LEU A 839 3.15 22.52 0.32
N VAL A 840 3.40 23.66 0.97
CA VAL A 840 2.36 24.60 1.37
C VAL A 840 2.80 25.97 0.91
N MET A 841 1.95 26.64 0.12
CA MET A 841 2.25 27.97 -0.37
C MET A 841 1.01 28.84 -0.44
N ARG A 842 1.21 30.14 -0.21
CA ARG A 842 0.26 31.18 -0.61
C ARG A 842 0.60 31.67 -2.01
N HIS A 843 -0.41 32.07 -2.76
CA HIS A 843 -0.23 32.66 -4.07
C HIS A 843 -0.01 34.17 -3.93
N GLY A 844 0.67 34.78 -4.90
CA GLY A 844 0.73 36.23 -5.01
C GLY A 844 -0.59 36.84 -5.46
N ALA A 845 -0.77 38.12 -5.16
CA ALA A 845 -1.91 38.88 -5.67
C ALA A 845 -1.89 38.92 -7.21
N GLY A 846 -3.08 39.01 -7.80
CA GLY A 846 -3.25 39.28 -9.22
C GLY A 846 -2.73 40.66 -9.62
N PRO A 847 -2.65 40.94 -10.93
CA PRO A 847 -2.17 42.22 -11.44
C PRO A 847 -3.14 43.41 -11.22
N GLY A 848 -4.26 43.20 -10.51
CA GLY A 848 -5.30 44.24 -10.33
C GLY A 848 -6.15 44.49 -11.58
N THR A 849 -7.35 45.05 -11.40
CA THR A 849 -8.32 45.39 -12.46
C THR A 849 -8.23 46.85 -12.94
N THR A 850 -7.05 47.48 -12.88
CA THR A 850 -6.85 48.83 -13.46
C THR A 850 -6.60 48.75 -14.97
N CYS A 851 -7.56 48.22 -15.74
CA CYS A 851 -7.52 48.31 -17.20
C CYS A 851 -8.94 48.42 -17.79
N GLY A 852 -9.60 49.54 -17.50
CA GLY A 852 -10.85 49.97 -18.15
C GLY A 852 -10.63 50.74 -19.47
N GLY A 853 -9.72 50.30 -20.34
CA GLY A 853 -9.42 50.96 -21.62
C GLY A 853 -9.50 49.99 -22.81
N PRO A 854 -10.22 50.30 -23.90
CA PRO A 854 -10.52 49.36 -25.00
C PRO A 854 -9.37 49.19 -26.02
N GLY A 855 -8.11 49.29 -25.59
CA GLY A 855 -6.93 49.30 -26.47
C GLY A 855 -5.97 48.14 -26.23
N VAL A 856 -5.70 47.36 -27.28
CA VAL A 856 -4.70 46.27 -27.35
C VAL A 856 -3.26 46.76 -27.05
N VAL A 857 -3.03 48.07 -26.98
CA VAL A 857 -1.75 48.70 -26.60
C VAL A 857 -1.42 48.49 -25.10
N ALA A 858 -2.40 48.10 -24.27
CA ALA A 858 -2.17 47.71 -22.87
C ALA A 858 -1.50 46.33 -22.70
N ALA A 859 -0.86 45.76 -23.74
CA ALA A 859 -0.21 44.45 -23.68
C ALA A 859 1.23 44.51 -23.14
N THR A 860 1.90 45.68 -23.18
CA THR A 860 3.24 45.87 -22.61
C THR A 860 3.23 46.09 -21.09
N ASP A 861 2.14 46.65 -20.54
CA ASP A 861 1.94 46.73 -19.07
C ASP A 861 1.51 45.38 -18.45
N LYS A 862 1.19 44.36 -19.27
CA LYS A 862 0.85 42.99 -18.82
C LYS A 862 2.04 42.20 -18.28
N LEU A 863 3.23 42.76 -18.34
CA LEU A 863 4.46 42.20 -17.79
C LEU A 863 4.81 42.79 -16.42
N SER A 864 3.94 43.63 -15.82
CA SER A 864 4.20 44.15 -14.49
C SER A 864 4.39 42.99 -13.51
N VAL A 865 5.65 42.82 -13.10
CA VAL A 865 6.05 41.97 -11.97
C VAL A 865 5.73 42.65 -10.65
N GLU A 866 5.06 43.81 -10.65
CA GLU A 866 4.71 44.57 -9.46
C GLU A 866 3.20 44.47 -9.15
N ASP A 867 2.86 44.40 -7.86
CA ASP A 867 1.50 44.36 -7.33
C ASP A 867 0.85 45.76 -7.37
N VAL A 868 -0.40 45.86 -6.94
CA VAL A 868 -1.15 47.14 -6.91
C VAL A 868 -0.48 48.19 -6.00
N LEU A 869 0.48 47.78 -5.15
CA LEU A 869 1.27 48.64 -4.27
C LEU A 869 2.70 48.88 -4.79
N GLY A 870 3.02 48.47 -6.02
CA GLY A 870 4.35 48.65 -6.63
C GLY A 870 5.43 47.69 -6.09
N ARG A 871 5.03 46.60 -5.42
CA ARG A 871 5.96 45.58 -4.85
C ARG A 871 6.06 44.38 -5.77
N GLN A 872 7.18 43.68 -5.79
CA GLN A 872 7.32 42.47 -6.61
C GLN A 872 6.25 41.41 -6.25
N ARG A 873 5.49 40.97 -7.25
CA ARG A 873 4.45 39.95 -7.15
C ARG A 873 5.08 38.60 -6.86
N LEU A 874 4.47 37.88 -5.93
CA LEU A 874 4.81 36.48 -5.69
C LEU A 874 4.22 35.58 -6.77
N GLY A 875 4.89 34.48 -7.06
CA GLY A 875 4.42 33.48 -8.01
C GLY A 875 3.20 32.70 -7.48
N CYS A 876 2.48 32.08 -8.42
CA CYS A 876 1.47 31.07 -8.11
C CYS A 876 2.08 29.67 -8.15
N TYR A 877 1.25 28.64 -7.89
CA TYR A 877 1.67 27.23 -7.94
C TYR A 877 2.37 26.84 -9.26
N PHE A 878 1.99 27.44 -10.39
CA PHE A 878 2.53 27.13 -11.71
C PHE A 878 3.75 27.96 -12.10
N CYS A 879 4.11 28.99 -11.33
CA CYS A 879 5.37 29.71 -11.53
C CYS A 879 6.58 28.89 -11.08
N ASN A 880 6.36 27.92 -10.20
CA ASN A 880 7.35 26.96 -9.77
C ASN A 880 7.13 25.67 -10.58
N ASP A 881 8.17 25.15 -11.24
CA ASP A 881 8.09 23.80 -11.80
C ASP A 881 8.21 22.80 -10.64
N VAL A 882 7.10 22.60 -9.93
CA VAL A 882 7.02 21.72 -8.74
C VAL A 882 7.06 20.26 -9.21
N VAL A 883 8.21 19.84 -9.71
CA VAL A 883 8.58 18.44 -9.86
C VAL A 883 9.02 17.96 -8.47
N ALA A 884 8.63 16.74 -8.07
CA ALA A 884 9.26 16.12 -6.90
C ALA A 884 10.78 16.17 -7.11
N PRO A 885 11.60 16.51 -6.08
CA PRO A 885 13.05 16.47 -6.24
C PRO A 885 13.44 15.12 -6.83
N VAL A 886 14.25 15.15 -7.90
CA VAL A 886 14.70 13.94 -8.58
C VAL A 886 15.55 13.18 -7.57
N ASP A 887 15.06 12.03 -7.10
CA ASP A 887 15.83 11.17 -6.20
C ASP A 887 17.08 10.66 -6.93
N VAL A 888 18.24 11.15 -6.51
CA VAL A 888 19.55 10.63 -6.93
C VAL A 888 19.82 9.34 -6.15
N MET A 889 19.07 8.29 -6.44
CA MET A 889 19.38 6.92 -6.03
C MET A 889 19.48 6.07 -7.30
N LEU A 890 20.65 6.12 -7.93
CA LEU A 890 21.08 5.11 -8.89
C LEU A 890 20.91 3.72 -8.25
N PRO A 891 20.14 2.78 -8.83
CA PRO A 891 20.02 1.44 -8.30
C PRO A 891 21.34 0.67 -8.55
N LYS A 892 22.32 0.86 -7.66
CA LYS A 892 23.60 0.11 -7.66
C LYS A 892 23.46 -1.33 -7.16
N LEU A 893 22.29 -1.77 -6.69
CA LEU A 893 22.10 -3.10 -6.10
C LEU A 893 21.40 -4.13 -7.01
N TRP A 894 20.96 -3.77 -8.22
CA TRP A 894 20.37 -4.73 -9.16
C TRP A 894 21.41 -5.51 -9.99
N LYS A 895 22.69 -5.15 -9.95
CA LYS A 895 23.74 -5.75 -10.80
C LYS A 895 24.32 -7.08 -10.30
N LEU A 896 23.95 -7.56 -9.12
CA LEU A 896 24.57 -8.76 -8.52
C LEU A 896 23.75 -10.05 -8.60
N TYR A 897 22.48 -10.01 -9.01
CA TYR A 897 21.64 -11.22 -9.12
C TYR A 897 21.30 -11.66 -10.55
N SER A 898 21.75 -10.91 -11.57
CA SER A 898 21.45 -11.19 -12.98
C SER A 898 22.62 -11.83 -13.76
N TYR A 899 23.60 -12.44 -13.06
CA TYR A 899 24.82 -12.95 -13.70
C TYR A 899 24.73 -14.40 -14.22
N TYR A 900 23.65 -15.13 -13.94
CA TYR A 900 23.47 -16.48 -14.49
C TYR A 900 22.04 -16.68 -15.00
N ILE A 901 21.95 -16.85 -16.32
CA ILE A 901 20.82 -17.35 -17.12
C ILE A 901 19.89 -16.25 -17.71
N LEU A 902 19.96 -16.13 -19.05
CA LEU A 902 19.11 -15.37 -20.00
C LEU A 902 19.59 -13.97 -20.44
N GLN A 903 20.70 -13.95 -21.19
CA GLN A 903 21.25 -12.77 -21.86
C GLN A 903 20.63 -12.36 -23.22
N PRO A 904 19.84 -13.17 -23.98
CA PRO A 904 19.39 -12.71 -25.31
C PRO A 904 18.10 -11.88 -25.38
N LEU A 905 17.32 -11.72 -24.29
CA LEU A 905 16.01 -11.02 -24.33
C LEU A 905 16.03 -9.59 -23.76
N TYR A 906 17.11 -9.19 -23.10
CA TYR A 906 17.14 -7.98 -22.28
C TYR A 906 17.31 -6.68 -23.10
N HIS A 907 17.84 -6.76 -24.34
CA HIS A 907 18.19 -5.57 -25.11
C HIS A 907 17.06 -5.00 -25.99
N PHE A 908 15.91 -5.70 -26.09
CA PHE A 908 14.82 -5.29 -26.98
C PHE A 908 13.59 -4.71 -26.25
N LEU A 909 13.48 -4.91 -24.92
CA LEU A 909 12.34 -4.43 -24.10
C LEU A 909 12.64 -3.15 -23.31
N ASP A 910 13.90 -2.74 -23.19
CA ASP A 910 14.33 -1.63 -22.34
C ASP A 910 13.92 -0.25 -22.90
N HIS A 911 13.57 -0.17 -24.20
CA HIS A 911 13.23 1.10 -24.86
C HIS A 911 11.74 1.48 -24.81
N LEU A 912 10.85 0.66 -24.22
CA LEU A 912 9.39 0.91 -24.23
C LEU A 912 8.69 0.91 -22.86
N LEU A 913 9.37 0.61 -21.74
CA LEU A 913 8.69 0.39 -20.44
C LEU A 913 9.21 1.17 -19.23
N MET A 914 10.25 1.99 -19.36
CA MET A 914 10.89 2.70 -18.23
C MET A 914 10.65 4.23 -18.21
N GLN A 915 9.41 4.67 -18.43
CA GLN A 915 9.05 6.11 -18.26
C GLN A 915 7.76 6.39 -17.46
N SER A 916 7.10 5.37 -16.88
CA SER A 916 5.78 5.56 -16.24
C SER A 916 5.83 5.89 -14.73
N VAL A 917 6.99 5.75 -14.07
CA VAL A 917 7.06 5.77 -12.59
C VAL A 917 8.07 6.77 -12.00
N SER A 918 9.05 7.26 -12.77
CA SER A 918 10.14 8.10 -12.27
C SER A 918 9.87 9.61 -12.31
N ASN A 919 8.94 10.09 -13.14
CA ASN A 919 8.67 11.52 -13.33
C ASN A 919 7.23 11.89 -12.98
N ARG A 920 6.82 11.68 -11.72
CA ARG A 920 5.52 12.18 -11.24
C ARG A 920 5.69 13.48 -10.48
N THR A 921 4.83 14.46 -10.76
CA THR A 921 4.73 15.69 -9.96
C THR A 921 4.37 15.32 -8.52
N LEU A 922 4.72 16.19 -7.57
CA LEU A 922 4.44 16.02 -6.14
C LEU A 922 3.01 15.51 -5.90
N ASP A 923 2.05 16.02 -6.68
CA ASP A 923 0.61 15.77 -6.57
C ASP A 923 0.15 14.32 -6.81
N GLN A 924 0.79 13.59 -7.72
CA GLN A 924 0.31 12.26 -8.14
C GLN A 924 0.68 11.14 -7.14
N GLN A 925 1.21 11.51 -5.98
CA GLN A 925 1.66 10.61 -4.93
C GLN A 925 0.80 10.68 -3.66
N CYS A 926 -0.27 11.47 -3.62
CA CYS A 926 -1.11 11.68 -2.44
C CYS A 926 -1.71 10.39 -1.82
N THR A 927 -1.84 9.32 -2.63
CA THR A 927 -2.40 8.03 -2.19
C THR A 927 -1.35 7.15 -1.48
N VAL A 928 -0.06 7.45 -1.67
CA VAL A 928 1.08 6.75 -1.04
C VAL A 928 1.87 7.68 -0.12
N THR A 929 1.32 8.84 0.24
CA THR A 929 1.96 9.77 1.18
C THR A 929 2.08 9.15 2.56
N ARG A 930 3.20 9.40 3.24
CA ARG A 930 3.39 8.98 4.63
C ARG A 930 2.31 9.61 5.53
N PRO A 931 1.64 8.83 6.40
CA PRO A 931 0.46 9.26 7.15
C PRO A 931 0.54 10.61 7.88
N GLY A 932 1.68 10.97 8.47
CA GLY A 932 1.83 12.22 9.23
C GLY A 932 1.97 13.47 8.37
N LEU A 933 2.37 13.35 7.10
CA LEU A 933 2.65 14.52 6.24
C LEU A 933 1.40 15.34 5.91
N ALA A 934 0.26 14.68 5.76
CA ALA A 934 -1.02 15.36 5.54
C ALA A 934 -1.36 16.31 6.70
N SER A 935 -1.18 15.85 7.94
CA SER A 935 -1.43 16.64 9.14
C SER A 935 -0.47 17.83 9.24
N ILE A 936 0.82 17.61 8.89
CA ILE A 936 1.84 18.66 8.86
C ILE A 936 1.51 19.73 7.81
N ALA A 937 1.21 19.32 6.58
CA ALA A 937 0.88 20.25 5.50
C ALA A 937 -0.40 21.03 5.81
N SER A 938 -1.43 20.35 6.32
CA SER A 938 -2.71 20.99 6.65
C SER A 938 -2.58 21.98 7.80
N GLY A 939 -1.82 21.64 8.84
CA GLY A 939 -1.53 22.55 9.95
C GLY A 939 -0.79 23.82 9.52
N ARG A 940 0.19 23.68 8.62
CA ARG A 940 0.90 24.83 8.02
C ARG A 940 -0.01 25.65 7.10
N ALA A 941 -0.89 25.02 6.33
CA ALA A 941 -1.81 25.73 5.44
C ALA A 941 -2.82 26.58 6.22
N ALA A 942 -3.38 26.04 7.29
CA ALA A 942 -4.30 26.76 8.16
C ALA A 942 -3.60 27.91 8.92
N ASP A 943 -2.39 27.68 9.45
CA ASP A 943 -1.60 28.73 10.10
C ASP A 943 -1.25 29.87 9.13
N LEU A 944 -0.82 29.54 7.91
CA LEU A 944 -0.53 30.52 6.86
C LEU A 944 -1.77 31.38 6.54
N PHE A 945 -2.94 30.75 6.43
CA PHE A 945 -4.21 31.46 6.25
C PHE A 945 -4.52 32.40 7.41
N THR A 946 -4.49 31.88 8.64
CA THR A 946 -4.80 32.66 9.83
C THR A 946 -3.91 33.90 9.91
N ARG A 947 -2.62 33.79 9.56
CA ARG A 947 -1.73 34.96 9.56
C ARG A 947 -2.01 35.96 8.46
N LEU A 948 -2.27 35.49 7.23
CA LEU A 948 -2.64 36.38 6.14
C LEU A 948 -3.89 37.18 6.51
N LEU A 949 -4.93 36.51 7.01
CA LEU A 949 -6.16 37.19 7.40
C LEU A 949 -5.98 38.27 8.49
N HIS A 950 -4.96 38.12 9.34
CA HIS A 950 -4.64 39.07 10.41
C HIS A 950 -3.53 40.06 10.04
N HIS A 951 -2.91 39.91 8.88
CA HIS A 951 -1.91 40.85 8.41
C HIS A 951 -2.59 42.20 8.12
N PRO A 952 -1.95 43.34 8.43
CA PRO A 952 -2.55 44.67 8.24
C PRO A 952 -2.99 44.95 6.81
N ASP A 953 -2.23 44.44 5.83
CA ASP A 953 -2.49 44.64 4.40
C ASP A 953 -3.48 43.62 3.80
N GLY A 954 -3.99 42.68 4.60
CA GLY A 954 -4.71 41.50 4.11
C GLY A 954 -3.77 40.49 3.46
#